data_AF-A0A928HA75-F1
#
_entry.id   AF-A0A928HA75-F1
#
_cell.length_a   1.000
_cell.length_b   1.000
_cell.length_c   1.000
_cell.angle_alpha   90.00
_cell.angle_beta   90.00
_cell.angle_gamma   90.00
#
_symmetry.space_group_name_H-M   'P 1'
#
loop_
_entity.id
_entity.type
_entity.pdbx_description
1 polymer ?
#
loop_
_entity_poly.entity_id
_entity_poly.type
_entity_poly.pdbx_seq_one_letter_code
_entity_poly.pdbx_strand_id
1 'polypeptide(L)'
;MAKRHIAPLMIALMPAIIGAVFFLCSRRNKAADASLEPVVRTVHLANRTITAGRKEGPVPAIPEMPAKLSGRGTASFVVVARDKATRSVRERIAACGARVTGVIAPYGIVVEADAGAVRRIAAADSFLAVEGLSPEDKIEMPLKSVLKEAEADIPVTVVPLHKDDSPVVEDYLAKKGCEMIRTVKSSRGSVRAKVSADIVEELSERGDVRWIERFAQPKLLTDVAVLPGLLNVTPIRETYGLAGAGQRITISDSGLDTGDPDSVMADFSGRVCMIETMSDCLGYDKFGHGTHVAGILAGSGAMSGGWFKGVAYESELNVFQCADSLGNIWIPEPDDLLDVNWRFPSYIHSGSWGGGTFSGYSSWSAEFDGCLWVNTDVLAVFAVGNDSYENKILEPAGAKNVLAVGATENNRPYEDATAANPSKVASFSSKGPMKDGRIKPDVCAPGSYVVSARSTRASGTAKGLYPGFDRYMYDSGTSMAAPFVSGCAALVRQWLVERRLGRRPTSALVKAILTGGAYDMSGDSGAACGGAAPNSWQGWGRVDLGQSLYPTNASVMLVDRIAFSDGSAYTVKVTITNSAPLAVQLVWTDYPGTEGAERSIVNDLDLVVSNGTTAAVWYGNGVDGGDRINTVESVRIPARTMSPGEYFVTVKGTSVIYDSTEGGAAALYVRGAFSEEVHDSWKADMRTEFKVKSYMLLSSNKGYRWKYSET
;
A
#
# COMPACT_ATOMS: atom_id res chain seq x y z
N MET A 1 -38.62 -67.18 34.84
CA MET A 1 -38.37 -65.80 34.32
C MET A 1 -36.89 -65.67 33.96
N ALA A 2 -36.52 -64.75 33.07
CA ALA A 2 -35.23 -64.82 32.35
C ALA A 2 -34.12 -63.90 32.88
N LYS A 3 -32.88 -64.41 32.76
CA LYS A 3 -31.56 -63.75 32.49
C LYS A 3 -31.55 -62.21 32.56
N ARG A 4 -30.85 -61.54 33.49
CA ARG A 4 -29.38 -61.41 33.73
C ARG A 4 -28.56 -60.79 32.57
N HIS A 5 -27.89 -59.66 32.92
CA HIS A 5 -26.69 -59.02 32.34
C HIS A 5 -26.70 -58.49 30.88
N ILE A 6 -26.79 -57.16 30.72
CA ILE A 6 -26.14 -56.39 29.64
C ILE A 6 -25.62 -55.04 30.19
N ALA A 7 -24.29 -54.89 30.30
CA ALA A 7 -23.52 -53.63 30.25
C ALA A 7 -22.04 -53.92 30.57
N PRO A 8 -21.04 -53.18 30.04
CA PRO A 8 -21.04 -52.28 28.87
C PRO A 8 -20.15 -52.80 27.72
N LEU A 9 -20.45 -52.46 26.45
CA LEU A 9 -19.58 -52.79 25.30
C LEU A 9 -19.63 -51.77 24.14
N MET A 10 -19.50 -50.47 24.44
CA MET A 10 -19.39 -49.42 23.39
C MET A 10 -18.34 -48.33 23.67
N ILE A 11 -17.33 -48.60 24.52
CA ILE A 11 -16.20 -47.67 24.77
C ILE A 11 -14.85 -48.38 24.49
N ALA A 12 -14.77 -49.14 23.38
CA ALA A 12 -13.60 -49.96 23.06
C ALA A 12 -13.22 -50.03 21.56
N LEU A 13 -13.97 -49.37 20.65
CA LEU A 13 -13.85 -49.59 19.20
C LEU A 13 -13.36 -48.38 18.38
N MET A 14 -13.37 -47.15 18.92
CA MET A 14 -12.83 -45.98 18.20
C MET A 14 -11.30 -46.02 17.97
N PRO A 15 -10.44 -46.54 18.88
CA PRO A 15 -8.99 -46.59 18.63
C PRO A 15 -8.60 -47.46 17.42
N ALA A 16 -9.33 -48.56 17.19
CA ALA A 16 -9.03 -49.52 16.13
C ALA A 16 -9.25 -48.95 14.72
N ILE A 17 -10.31 -48.13 14.54
CA ILE A 17 -10.64 -47.53 13.24
C ILE A 17 -9.62 -46.44 12.87
N ILE A 18 -9.19 -45.62 13.85
CA ILE A 18 -8.16 -44.58 13.62
C ILE A 18 -6.82 -45.21 13.24
N GLY A 19 -6.42 -46.29 13.93
CA GLY A 19 -5.22 -47.06 13.58
C GLY A 19 -5.28 -47.67 12.19
N ALA A 20 -6.42 -48.26 11.80
CA ALA A 20 -6.60 -48.85 10.48
C ALA A 20 -6.53 -47.80 9.35
N VAL A 21 -7.14 -46.63 9.52
CA VAL A 21 -7.06 -45.54 8.53
C VAL A 21 -5.62 -45.06 8.34
N PHE A 22 -4.86 -44.86 9.43
CA PHE A 22 -3.43 -44.51 9.32
C PHE A 22 -2.60 -45.60 8.62
N PHE A 23 -2.87 -46.88 8.87
CA PHE A 23 -2.12 -48.00 8.28
C PHE A 23 -2.48 -48.30 6.81
N LEU A 24 -3.68 -47.92 6.36
CA LEU A 24 -4.06 -47.95 4.94
C LEU A 24 -3.57 -46.71 4.18
N CYS A 25 -3.55 -45.52 4.80
CA CYS A 25 -2.90 -44.34 4.23
C CYS A 25 -1.39 -44.55 4.04
N SER A 26 -0.69 -45.15 5.00
CA SER A 26 0.77 -45.39 4.89
C SER A 26 1.14 -46.42 3.81
N ARG A 27 0.24 -47.33 3.43
CA ARG A 27 0.46 -48.32 2.36
C ARG A 27 0.09 -47.85 0.96
N ARG A 28 -0.73 -46.81 0.79
CA ARG A 28 -0.98 -46.23 -0.55
C ARG A 28 0.22 -45.43 -1.10
N ASN A 29 1.09 -44.90 -0.24
CA ASN A 29 2.31 -44.19 -0.63
C ASN A 29 3.51 -45.11 -0.98
N LYS A 30 3.26 -46.34 -1.45
CA LYS A 30 4.29 -47.26 -1.99
C LYS A 30 3.91 -47.93 -3.33
N ALA A 31 2.92 -47.37 -4.03
CA ALA A 31 2.51 -47.81 -5.37
C ALA A 31 2.23 -46.59 -6.28
N ALA A 32 3.16 -45.64 -6.27
CA ALA A 32 3.18 -44.47 -7.14
C ALA A 32 4.63 -44.10 -7.45
N ASP A 33 5.35 -45.03 -8.10
CA ASP A 33 6.64 -44.74 -8.75
C ASP A 33 6.35 -44.00 -10.08
N ALA A 34 5.71 -42.85 -9.93
CA ALA A 34 5.42 -41.91 -10.99
C ALA A 34 6.55 -40.87 -10.97
N SER A 35 7.42 -40.95 -11.97
CA SER A 35 8.55 -40.05 -12.14
C SER A 35 8.09 -38.60 -12.08
N LEU A 36 8.41 -37.93 -10.97
CA LEU A 36 7.95 -36.57 -10.66
C LEU A 36 8.58 -35.59 -11.66
N GLU A 37 7.86 -35.28 -12.74
CA GLU A 37 8.35 -34.56 -13.92
C GLU A 37 9.36 -33.44 -13.59
N PRO A 38 10.45 -33.30 -14.37
CA PRO A 38 11.56 -32.42 -14.02
C PRO A 38 11.17 -30.94 -14.01
N VAL A 39 10.73 -30.47 -12.85
CA VAL A 39 10.36 -29.07 -12.61
C VAL A 39 11.60 -28.26 -12.29
N VAL A 40 11.72 -27.11 -12.97
CA VAL A 40 12.64 -26.01 -12.64
C VAL A 40 11.82 -24.79 -12.21
N ARG A 41 12.32 -24.04 -11.23
CA ARG A 41 11.76 -22.80 -10.71
C ARG A 41 12.86 -21.78 -10.46
N THR A 42 12.50 -20.52 -10.59
CA THR A 42 13.39 -19.38 -10.43
C THR A 42 12.80 -18.42 -9.41
N VAL A 43 13.64 -17.87 -8.54
CA VAL A 43 13.29 -16.90 -7.50
C VAL A 43 14.28 -15.73 -7.59
N HIS A 44 13.76 -14.51 -7.73
CA HIS A 44 14.55 -13.32 -7.97
C HIS A 44 14.63 -12.44 -6.71
N LEU A 45 15.82 -12.40 -6.10
CA LEU A 45 16.18 -11.39 -5.10
C LEU A 45 16.78 -10.18 -5.85
N ALA A 46 16.72 -9.00 -5.23
CA ALA A 46 17.32 -7.77 -5.75
C ALA A 46 18.85 -7.86 -5.93
N ASN A 47 19.50 -8.83 -5.28
CA ASN A 47 20.94 -9.06 -5.31
C ASN A 47 21.37 -10.28 -6.16
N ARG A 48 20.51 -11.32 -6.29
CA ARG A 48 20.82 -12.54 -7.07
C ARG A 48 19.58 -13.32 -7.48
N THR A 49 19.72 -14.19 -8.47
CA THR A 49 18.67 -15.12 -8.90
C THR A 49 19.01 -16.54 -8.42
N ILE A 50 18.05 -17.20 -7.78
CA ILE A 50 18.13 -18.60 -7.37
C ILE A 50 17.33 -19.45 -8.37
N THR A 51 18.00 -20.39 -9.05
CA THR A 51 17.36 -21.32 -9.99
C THR A 51 17.51 -22.74 -9.47
N ALA A 52 16.41 -23.36 -9.05
CA ALA A 52 16.40 -24.71 -8.50
C ALA A 52 15.52 -25.64 -9.34
N GLY A 53 15.91 -26.91 -9.46
CA GLY A 53 15.12 -27.91 -10.15
C GLY A 53 15.55 -29.32 -9.78
N ARG A 54 14.63 -30.28 -9.91
CA ARG A 54 14.83 -31.65 -9.44
C ARG A 54 14.55 -32.65 -10.56
N LYS A 55 15.63 -33.23 -11.10
CA LYS A 55 15.59 -34.52 -11.80
C LYS A 55 15.66 -35.65 -10.76
N GLU A 56 15.40 -36.87 -11.19
CA GLU A 56 15.67 -38.07 -10.38
C GLU A 56 17.14 -38.09 -9.95
N GLY A 57 17.38 -38.08 -8.64
CA GLY A 57 18.68 -37.76 -8.07
C GLY A 57 18.62 -37.50 -6.56
N PRO A 58 19.77 -37.22 -5.92
CA PRO A 58 19.87 -37.12 -4.46
C PRO A 58 19.07 -35.95 -3.87
N VAL A 59 18.94 -35.99 -2.54
CA VAL A 59 18.33 -34.92 -1.73
C VAL A 59 19.04 -33.58 -2.02
N PRO A 60 18.32 -32.46 -2.16
CA PRO A 60 18.89 -31.12 -2.20
C PRO A 60 20.01 -30.93 -1.17
N ALA A 61 21.10 -30.27 -1.57
CA ALA A 61 22.22 -29.98 -0.68
C ALA A 61 21.70 -29.23 0.56
N ILE A 62 21.97 -29.78 1.74
CA ILE A 62 21.61 -29.15 3.01
C ILE A 62 22.60 -27.99 3.20
N PRO A 63 22.15 -26.71 3.20
CA PRO A 63 23.05 -25.59 3.39
C PRO A 63 23.63 -25.64 4.81
N GLU A 64 24.85 -25.13 4.97
CA GLU A 64 25.42 -24.89 6.28
C GLU A 64 24.63 -23.79 7.01
N MET A 65 24.57 -23.90 8.35
CA MET A 65 23.97 -22.86 9.17
C MET A 65 24.90 -21.65 9.24
N PRO A 66 24.40 -20.40 9.17
CA PRO A 66 25.22 -19.21 9.38
C PRO A 66 25.96 -19.25 10.72
N ALA A 67 27.23 -18.83 10.72
CA ALA A 67 28.12 -18.93 11.89
C ALA A 67 27.62 -18.14 13.12
N LYS A 68 26.89 -17.05 12.88
CA LYS A 68 26.18 -16.25 13.89
C LYS A 68 24.69 -16.60 13.79
N LEU A 69 24.12 -17.33 14.75
CA LEU A 69 22.68 -17.62 14.83
C LEU A 69 21.94 -16.62 15.74
N SER A 70 20.61 -16.58 15.64
CA SER A 70 19.76 -15.87 16.59
C SER A 70 19.81 -16.48 17.99
N GLY A 71 19.29 -15.78 19.00
CA GLY A 71 19.09 -16.32 20.35
C GLY A 71 18.16 -17.56 20.42
N ARG A 72 17.43 -17.87 19.34
CA ARG A 72 16.59 -19.08 19.21
C ARG A 72 17.32 -20.25 18.50
N GLY A 73 18.58 -20.07 18.09
CA GLY A 73 19.32 -21.06 17.29
C GLY A 73 18.86 -21.14 15.84
N THR A 74 18.27 -20.05 15.32
CA THR A 74 17.69 -19.96 13.98
C THR A 74 18.43 -18.95 13.09
N ALA A 75 18.16 -19.02 11.78
CA ALA A 75 18.55 -17.99 10.81
C ALA A 75 17.54 -17.89 9.65
N SER A 76 17.76 -16.95 8.75
CA SER A 76 16.95 -16.68 7.56
C SER A 76 17.36 -17.51 6.35
N PHE A 77 16.40 -18.19 5.71
CA PHE A 77 16.59 -18.99 4.50
C PHE A 77 15.54 -18.64 3.43
N VAL A 78 15.89 -18.85 2.15
CA VAL A 78 14.95 -18.87 1.03
C VAL A 78 14.68 -20.32 0.65
N VAL A 79 13.42 -20.71 0.60
CA VAL A 79 12.97 -22.01 0.09
C VAL A 79 12.34 -21.81 -1.29
N VAL A 80 12.80 -22.58 -2.28
CA VAL A 80 12.19 -22.63 -3.61
C VAL A 80 11.14 -23.73 -3.62
N ALA A 81 9.86 -23.37 -3.67
CA ALA A 81 8.77 -24.31 -3.76
C ALA A 81 8.60 -24.88 -5.18
N ARG A 82 8.13 -26.13 -5.29
CA ARG A 82 7.77 -26.78 -6.56
C ARG A 82 6.51 -26.15 -7.18
N ASP A 83 5.54 -25.88 -6.32
CA ASP A 83 4.25 -25.26 -6.64
C ASP A 83 4.28 -23.77 -6.25
N LYS A 84 3.32 -22.97 -6.74
CA LYS A 84 3.12 -21.60 -6.25
C LYS A 84 2.98 -21.59 -4.73
N ALA A 85 3.60 -20.62 -4.06
CA ALA A 85 3.76 -20.48 -2.61
C ALA A 85 2.46 -20.22 -1.79
N THR A 86 1.32 -20.68 -2.30
CA THR A 86 -0.03 -20.67 -1.74
C THR A 86 -0.09 -21.19 -0.30
N ARG A 87 -1.21 -20.94 0.39
CA ARG A 87 -1.43 -21.37 1.78
C ARG A 87 -1.11 -22.84 2.04
N SER A 88 -1.47 -23.73 1.11
CA SER A 88 -1.15 -25.17 1.21
C SER A 88 0.36 -25.45 1.27
N VAL A 89 1.18 -24.67 0.55
CA VAL A 89 2.65 -24.79 0.58
C VAL A 89 3.23 -24.17 1.85
N ARG A 90 2.72 -23.00 2.27
CA ARG A 90 3.13 -22.35 3.54
C ARG A 90 2.82 -23.21 4.77
N GLU A 91 1.69 -23.93 4.76
CA GLU A 91 1.35 -24.85 5.86
C GLU A 91 2.25 -26.12 5.84
N ARG A 92 2.84 -26.52 4.70
CA ARG A 92 3.89 -27.56 4.63
C ARG A 92 5.24 -27.07 5.16
N ILE A 93 5.63 -25.81 4.92
CA ILE A 93 6.80 -25.18 5.56
C ILE A 93 6.65 -25.19 7.09
N ALA A 94 5.48 -24.79 7.59
CA ALA A 94 5.18 -24.81 9.03
C ALA A 94 5.22 -26.23 9.62
N ALA A 95 4.79 -27.26 8.87
CA ALA A 95 4.91 -28.66 9.27
C ALA A 95 6.37 -29.15 9.33
N CYS A 96 7.28 -28.57 8.54
CA CYS A 96 8.73 -28.77 8.69
C CYS A 96 9.32 -28.05 9.91
N GLY A 97 8.53 -27.27 10.66
CA GLY A 97 8.99 -26.54 11.85
C GLY A 97 9.77 -25.26 11.54
N ALA A 98 9.66 -24.72 10.32
CA ALA A 98 10.16 -23.40 9.96
C ALA A 98 9.02 -22.37 9.95
N ARG A 99 9.31 -21.12 10.31
CA ARG A 99 8.33 -20.03 10.37
C ARG A 99 8.42 -19.18 9.10
N VAL A 100 7.31 -19.02 8.37
CA VAL A 100 7.27 -18.14 7.18
C VAL A 100 7.41 -16.67 7.59
N THR A 101 8.41 -15.98 7.06
CA THR A 101 8.68 -14.55 7.29
C THR A 101 8.41 -13.68 6.06
N GLY A 102 8.32 -14.28 4.87
CA GLY A 102 8.02 -13.58 3.62
C GLY A 102 7.75 -14.52 2.45
N VAL A 103 7.35 -13.94 1.32
CA VAL A 103 7.15 -14.60 0.02
C VAL A 103 7.82 -13.76 -1.06
N ILE A 104 8.59 -14.41 -1.93
CA ILE A 104 9.14 -13.84 -3.16
C ILE A 104 8.35 -14.49 -4.29
N ALA A 105 7.33 -13.79 -4.79
CA ALA A 105 6.32 -14.42 -5.61
C ALA A 105 6.87 -14.89 -6.98
N PRO A 106 6.35 -16.00 -7.54
CA PRO A 106 5.30 -16.85 -6.98
C PRO A 106 5.82 -18.13 -6.30
N TYR A 107 7.13 -18.41 -6.32
CA TYR A 107 7.70 -19.70 -5.88
C TYR A 107 8.65 -19.62 -4.67
N GLY A 108 9.14 -18.44 -4.31
CA GLY A 108 10.06 -18.27 -3.18
C GLY A 108 9.33 -18.04 -1.86
N ILE A 109 9.80 -18.68 -0.81
CA ILE A 109 9.32 -18.48 0.57
C ILE A 109 10.50 -18.15 1.46
N VAL A 110 10.48 -17.00 2.13
CA VAL A 110 11.51 -16.64 3.11
C VAL A 110 11.07 -17.16 4.48
N VAL A 111 11.97 -17.84 5.18
CA VAL A 111 11.68 -18.53 6.44
C VAL A 111 12.74 -18.27 7.51
N GLU A 112 12.31 -18.26 8.76
CA GLU A 112 13.16 -18.54 9.92
C GLU A 112 13.20 -20.06 10.13
N ALA A 113 14.40 -20.64 10.23
CA ALA A 113 14.57 -22.08 10.43
C ALA A 113 15.77 -22.42 11.34
N ASP A 114 15.64 -23.52 12.09
CA ASP A 114 16.76 -24.24 12.74
C ASP A 114 17.34 -25.33 11.82
N ALA A 115 18.49 -25.90 12.18
CA ALA A 115 19.17 -26.94 11.40
C ALA A 115 18.33 -28.23 11.21
N GLY A 116 17.42 -28.54 12.13
CA GLY A 116 16.44 -29.63 11.99
C GLY A 116 15.34 -29.29 10.97
N ALA A 117 14.85 -28.05 10.97
CA ALA A 117 13.84 -27.56 10.03
C ALA A 117 14.39 -27.47 8.60
N VAL A 118 15.61 -26.94 8.41
CA VAL A 118 16.33 -26.93 7.12
C VAL A 118 16.44 -28.36 6.55
N ARG A 119 16.85 -29.33 7.37
CA ARG A 119 16.92 -30.75 6.96
C ARG A 119 15.55 -31.34 6.58
N ARG A 120 14.48 -30.99 7.31
CA ARG A 120 13.11 -31.43 6.99
C ARG A 120 12.56 -30.78 5.71
N ILE A 121 12.96 -29.54 5.40
CA ILE A 121 12.61 -28.86 4.14
C ILE A 121 13.37 -29.50 2.97
N ALA A 122 14.69 -29.66 3.08
CA ALA A 122 15.51 -30.28 2.03
C ALA A 122 15.04 -31.71 1.68
N ALA A 123 14.57 -32.48 2.67
CA ALA A 123 14.07 -33.84 2.47
C ALA A 123 12.63 -33.94 1.89
N ALA A 124 11.89 -32.83 1.72
CA ALA A 124 10.47 -32.87 1.38
C ALA A 124 10.19 -32.50 -0.09
N ASP A 125 9.46 -33.36 -0.81
CA ASP A 125 9.28 -33.28 -2.28
C ASP A 125 8.48 -32.07 -2.81
N SER A 126 7.94 -31.26 -1.89
CA SER A 126 7.31 -29.96 -2.20
C SER A 126 8.30 -28.83 -2.46
N PHE A 127 9.59 -29.03 -2.14
CA PHE A 127 10.62 -28.01 -2.24
C PHE A 127 11.76 -28.51 -3.14
N LEU A 128 12.36 -27.58 -3.88
CA LEU A 128 13.42 -27.86 -4.87
C LEU A 128 14.80 -27.47 -4.33
N ALA A 129 14.85 -26.43 -3.49
CA ALA A 129 16.05 -26.02 -2.77
C ALA A 129 15.66 -25.29 -1.47
N VAL A 130 16.60 -25.26 -0.52
CA VAL A 130 16.63 -24.34 0.61
C VAL A 130 18.03 -23.76 0.70
N GLU A 131 18.15 -22.44 0.69
CA GLU A 131 19.43 -21.71 0.70
C GLU A 131 19.44 -20.69 1.83
N GLY A 132 20.59 -20.45 2.44
CA GLY A 132 20.76 -19.34 3.38
C GLY A 132 20.70 -18.00 2.64
N LEU A 133 20.17 -16.95 3.30
CA LEU A 133 20.44 -15.58 2.87
C LEU A 133 21.91 -15.27 3.15
N SER A 134 22.67 -14.92 2.11
CA SER A 134 24.04 -14.41 2.26
C SER A 134 24.03 -13.05 2.95
N PRO A 135 25.17 -12.58 3.49
CA PRO A 135 25.29 -11.22 4.03
C PRO A 135 24.82 -10.16 3.00
N GLU A 136 25.23 -10.35 1.75
CA GLU A 136 24.82 -9.52 0.61
C GLU A 136 23.31 -9.53 0.32
N ASP A 137 22.60 -10.64 0.57
CA ASP A 137 21.15 -10.72 0.34
C ASP A 137 20.34 -9.89 1.35
N LYS A 138 20.95 -9.45 2.46
CA LYS A 138 20.29 -8.70 3.54
C LYS A 138 20.49 -7.18 3.45
N ILE A 139 21.30 -6.67 2.53
CA ILE A 139 21.63 -5.24 2.43
C ILE A 139 20.92 -4.64 1.21
N GLU A 140 20.22 -3.52 1.44
CA GLU A 140 19.51 -2.76 0.42
C GLU A 140 20.48 -2.21 -0.66
N MET A 141 20.14 -2.38 -1.94
CA MET A 141 21.03 -2.03 -3.06
C MET A 141 21.56 -0.57 -3.07
N PRO A 142 20.78 0.50 -2.85
CA PRO A 142 21.35 1.85 -2.77
C PRO A 142 22.16 2.09 -1.48
N LEU A 143 21.95 1.32 -0.39
CA LEU A 143 22.84 1.34 0.76
C LEU A 143 24.21 0.74 0.40
N LYS A 144 24.26 -0.37 -0.37
CA LYS A 144 25.51 -0.91 -0.93
C LYS A 144 26.28 0.09 -1.80
N SER A 145 25.60 0.98 -2.51
CA SER A 145 26.26 2.05 -3.26
C SER A 145 26.90 3.09 -2.32
N VAL A 146 26.17 3.55 -1.30
CA VAL A 146 26.67 4.55 -0.34
C VAL A 146 27.84 4.01 0.50
N LEU A 147 27.76 2.74 0.92
CA LEU A 147 28.79 2.08 1.75
C LEU A 147 30.20 2.11 1.14
N LYS A 148 30.31 2.14 -0.20
CA LYS A 148 31.61 2.18 -0.92
C LYS A 148 32.30 3.55 -0.90
N GLU A 149 31.56 4.60 -0.56
CA GLU A 149 31.98 6.00 -0.65
C GLU A 149 31.85 6.75 0.70
N ALA A 150 31.47 6.04 1.77
CA ALA A 150 31.14 6.64 3.06
C ALA A 150 32.36 6.77 3.99
N GLU A 151 32.87 8.00 4.15
CA GLU A 151 33.88 8.36 5.15
C GLU A 151 33.29 8.61 6.56
N ALA A 152 31.97 8.49 6.73
CA ALA A 152 31.25 8.78 7.98
C ALA A 152 30.03 7.86 8.19
N ASP A 153 29.57 7.76 9.43
CA ASP A 153 28.48 6.85 9.83
C ASP A 153 27.16 7.14 9.08
N ILE A 154 26.58 6.08 8.52
CA ILE A 154 25.35 6.12 7.71
C ILE A 154 24.14 5.85 8.61
N PRO A 155 23.06 6.65 8.56
CA PRO A 155 21.79 6.30 9.19
C PRO A 155 21.15 5.08 8.49
N VAL A 156 20.86 4.03 9.26
CA VAL A 156 20.24 2.78 8.79
C VAL A 156 19.03 2.38 9.63
N THR A 157 18.12 1.62 9.02
CA THR A 157 17.13 0.78 9.70
C THR A 157 17.61 -0.67 9.62
N VAL A 158 17.76 -1.33 10.76
CA VAL A 158 18.01 -2.77 10.89
C VAL A 158 16.70 -3.45 11.23
N VAL A 159 16.27 -4.40 10.40
CA VAL A 159 15.06 -5.21 10.62
C VAL A 159 15.49 -6.58 11.14
N PRO A 160 15.07 -6.97 12.36
CA PRO A 160 15.42 -8.27 12.91
C PRO A 160 14.62 -9.41 12.26
N LEU A 161 15.04 -10.65 12.55
CA LEU A 161 14.32 -11.86 12.15
C LEU A 161 13.02 -12.04 12.94
N HIS A 162 13.03 -11.69 14.22
CA HIS A 162 11.85 -11.57 15.06
C HIS A 162 11.87 -10.25 15.84
N LYS A 163 10.69 -9.65 16.08
CA LYS A 163 10.57 -8.41 16.87
C LYS A 163 11.09 -8.51 18.30
N ASP A 164 11.24 -9.73 18.82
CA ASP A 164 11.80 -9.97 20.15
C ASP A 164 13.35 -9.98 20.13
N ASP A 165 13.99 -9.94 18.95
CA ASP A 165 15.44 -9.80 18.80
C ASP A 165 15.90 -8.33 18.85
N SER A 166 14.99 -7.35 18.73
CA SER A 166 15.34 -5.92 18.71
C SER A 166 16.24 -5.49 19.89
N PRO A 167 15.99 -5.90 21.15
CA PRO A 167 16.86 -5.56 22.27
C PRO A 167 18.27 -6.15 22.15
N VAL A 168 18.45 -7.25 21.40
CA VAL A 168 19.75 -7.89 21.13
C VAL A 168 20.51 -7.14 20.03
N VAL A 169 19.79 -6.56 19.06
CA VAL A 169 20.36 -5.68 18.03
C VAL A 169 20.71 -4.30 18.62
N GLU A 170 19.86 -3.73 19.48
CA GLU A 170 20.11 -2.49 20.22
C GLU A 170 21.32 -2.61 21.15
N ASP A 171 21.38 -3.67 21.97
CA ASP A 171 22.53 -3.97 22.85
C ASP A 171 23.84 -4.13 22.06
N TYR A 172 23.79 -4.75 20.87
CA TYR A 172 24.96 -4.87 20.00
C TYR A 172 25.43 -3.52 19.44
N LEU A 173 24.51 -2.70 18.93
CA LEU A 173 24.80 -1.36 18.41
C LEU A 173 25.35 -0.44 19.52
N ALA A 174 24.75 -0.47 20.71
CA ALA A 174 25.22 0.27 21.87
C ALA A 174 26.63 -0.16 22.30
N LYS A 175 26.92 -1.48 22.30
CA LYS A 175 28.28 -2.02 22.59
C LYS A 175 29.31 -1.68 21.52
N LYS A 176 28.88 -1.39 20.29
CA LYS A 176 29.71 -0.88 19.19
C LYS A 176 29.90 0.65 19.22
N GLY A 177 29.18 1.36 20.09
CA GLY A 177 29.25 2.82 20.21
C GLY A 177 28.41 3.59 19.19
N CYS A 178 27.50 2.92 18.48
CA CYS A 178 26.67 3.52 17.44
C CYS A 178 25.72 4.60 18.01
N GLU A 179 25.51 5.69 17.28
CA GLU A 179 24.50 6.70 17.65
C GLU A 179 23.10 6.16 17.36
N MET A 180 22.36 5.78 18.39
CA MET A 180 20.99 5.29 18.26
C MET A 180 20.06 6.41 17.80
N ILE A 181 19.33 6.16 16.70
CA ILE A 181 18.32 7.07 16.16
C ILE A 181 16.96 6.71 16.79
N ARG A 182 16.10 7.71 17.00
CA ARG A 182 14.74 7.51 17.55
C ARG A 182 14.02 6.37 16.84
N THR A 183 13.88 5.27 17.57
CA THR A 183 13.11 4.09 17.18
C THR A 183 11.82 4.13 17.98
N VAL A 184 10.68 4.12 17.29
CA VAL A 184 9.38 3.90 17.91
C VAL A 184 9.11 2.40 17.88
N LYS A 185 8.27 1.88 18.78
CA LYS A 185 7.87 0.46 18.71
C LYS A 185 7.27 0.17 17.34
N SER A 186 7.54 -1.02 16.82
CA SER A 186 7.03 -1.47 15.51
C SER A 186 6.62 -2.92 15.58
N SER A 187 5.68 -3.31 14.73
CA SER A 187 5.22 -4.70 14.67
C SER A 187 6.36 -5.67 14.32
N ARG A 188 7.33 -5.21 13.52
CA ARG A 188 8.50 -5.97 13.05
C ARG A 188 9.73 -5.87 13.97
N GLY A 189 9.77 -4.89 14.87
CA GLY A 189 10.89 -4.61 15.77
C GLY A 189 12.10 -3.96 15.07
N SER A 190 11.86 -3.11 14.07
CA SER A 190 12.89 -2.27 13.44
C SER A 190 13.72 -1.51 14.49
N VAL A 191 15.03 -1.36 14.24
CA VAL A 191 15.99 -0.63 15.09
C VAL A 191 16.75 0.36 14.23
N ARG A 192 16.87 1.63 14.64
CA ARG A 192 17.52 2.70 13.85
C ARG A 192 18.78 3.21 14.53
N ALA A 193 19.87 3.39 13.77
CA ALA A 193 21.14 3.93 14.27
C ALA A 193 21.96 4.55 13.13
N LYS A 194 22.96 5.38 13.48
CA LYS A 194 24.09 5.68 12.59
C LYS A 194 25.17 4.62 12.80
N VAL A 195 25.72 4.07 11.72
CA VAL A 195 26.70 2.97 11.75
C VAL A 195 27.78 3.13 10.68
N SER A 196 28.99 2.64 10.96
CA SER A 196 30.06 2.54 9.96
C SER A 196 29.82 1.38 8.98
N ALA A 197 30.57 1.34 7.88
CA ALA A 197 30.44 0.29 6.87
C ALA A 197 30.73 -1.11 7.44
N ASP A 198 31.83 -1.28 8.17
CA ASP A 198 32.21 -2.52 8.85
C ASP A 198 31.09 -3.08 9.73
N ILE A 199 30.35 -2.19 10.42
CA ILE A 199 29.23 -2.58 11.30
C ILE A 199 28.03 -3.08 10.49
N VAL A 200 27.77 -2.53 9.30
CA VAL A 200 26.73 -3.08 8.39
C VAL A 200 27.12 -4.48 7.90
N GLU A 201 28.38 -4.71 7.56
CA GLU A 201 28.87 -6.04 7.21
C GLU A 201 28.71 -7.01 8.39
N GLU A 202 29.20 -6.67 9.58
CA GLU A 202 29.08 -7.49 10.79
C GLU A 202 27.62 -7.82 11.17
N LEU A 203 26.69 -6.86 10.99
CA LEU A 203 25.24 -7.04 11.20
C LEU A 203 24.65 -8.00 10.17
N SER A 204 25.03 -7.87 8.90
CA SER A 204 24.48 -8.67 7.80
C SER A 204 24.84 -10.16 7.92
N GLU A 205 25.94 -10.51 8.59
CA GLU A 205 26.27 -11.90 8.92
C GLU A 205 25.34 -12.54 9.99
N ARG A 206 24.61 -11.75 10.79
CA ARG A 206 23.89 -12.26 11.97
C ARG A 206 22.59 -12.98 11.64
N GLY A 207 22.31 -14.07 12.33
CA GLY A 207 21.07 -14.85 12.21
C GLY A 207 19.84 -14.21 12.85
N ASP A 208 20.00 -13.22 13.74
CA ASP A 208 18.90 -12.40 14.26
C ASP A 208 18.61 -11.14 13.41
N VAL A 209 19.45 -10.83 12.41
CA VAL A 209 19.20 -9.76 11.43
C VAL A 209 18.60 -10.34 10.15
N ARG A 210 17.51 -9.74 9.67
CA ARG A 210 16.83 -10.12 8.43
C ARG A 210 17.18 -9.21 7.26
N TRP A 211 17.21 -7.89 7.49
CA TRP A 211 17.37 -6.88 6.45
C TRP A 211 17.99 -5.60 7.03
N ILE A 212 18.75 -4.86 6.21
CA ILE A 212 19.39 -3.59 6.55
C ILE A 212 19.20 -2.63 5.36
N GLU A 213 18.61 -1.47 5.62
CA GLU A 213 18.27 -0.45 4.62
C GLU A 213 18.66 0.94 5.11
N ARG A 214 18.82 1.89 4.19
CA ARG A 214 19.21 3.25 4.56
C ARG A 214 18.02 3.99 5.20
N PHE A 215 18.17 4.43 6.44
CA PHE A 215 17.20 5.34 7.05
C PHE A 215 17.42 6.75 6.50
N ALA A 216 16.39 7.32 5.89
CA ALA A 216 16.34 8.74 5.56
C ALA A 216 15.15 9.36 6.27
N GLN A 217 15.44 10.32 7.16
CA GLN A 217 14.45 10.97 8.00
C GLN A 217 13.35 11.63 7.14
N PRO A 218 12.07 11.45 7.50
CA PRO A 218 10.99 12.13 6.79
C PRO A 218 11.15 13.66 6.81
N LYS A 219 10.78 14.29 5.70
CA LYS A 219 10.68 15.74 5.54
C LYS A 219 9.26 16.12 5.10
N LEU A 220 8.79 17.30 5.50
CA LEU A 220 7.64 17.93 4.85
C LEU A 220 8.01 18.21 3.39
N LEU A 221 7.07 17.99 2.47
CA LEU A 221 7.37 18.03 1.04
C LEU A 221 6.96 19.37 0.43
N THR A 222 7.50 20.47 0.95
CA THR A 222 7.02 21.84 0.74
C THR A 222 7.69 22.59 -0.43
N ASP A 223 6.96 23.31 -1.30
CA ASP A 223 7.44 24.31 -2.33
C ASP A 223 6.32 24.80 -3.33
N VAL A 224 5.41 25.78 -3.00
CA VAL A 224 4.59 26.67 -3.93
C VAL A 224 3.18 26.35 -4.69
N ALA A 225 1.91 25.93 -4.24
CA ALA A 225 0.80 25.19 -5.03
C ALA A 225 -0.76 25.62 -5.22
N VAL A 226 -1.39 26.03 -6.36
CA VAL A 226 -2.76 26.69 -6.49
C VAL A 226 -4.07 25.89 -6.21
N LEU A 227 -5.14 26.67 -5.94
CA LEU A 227 -6.61 26.49 -5.93
C LEU A 227 -7.29 25.15 -6.34
N PRO A 228 -8.50 24.85 -5.79
CA PRO A 228 -9.22 23.58 -6.01
C PRO A 228 -9.89 23.36 -7.37
N GLY A 229 -10.06 24.40 -8.21
CA GLY A 229 -11.06 24.40 -9.28
C GLY A 229 -10.92 23.33 -10.37
N LEU A 230 -9.70 22.81 -10.58
CA LEU A 230 -9.36 21.90 -11.68
C LEU A 230 -9.75 20.43 -11.48
N LEU A 231 -10.33 20.10 -10.33
CA LEU A 231 -10.69 18.74 -9.91
C LEU A 231 -12.20 18.45 -10.10
N ASN A 232 -12.95 19.40 -10.67
CA ASN A 232 -14.41 19.39 -10.79
C ASN A 232 -15.16 19.21 -9.45
N VAL A 233 -14.54 19.64 -8.34
CA VAL A 233 -15.08 19.58 -6.98
C VAL A 233 -16.28 20.53 -6.79
N THR A 234 -16.28 21.71 -7.41
CA THR A 234 -17.35 22.72 -7.21
C THR A 234 -18.72 22.24 -7.73
N PRO A 235 -18.87 21.77 -9.00
CA PRO A 235 -20.14 21.21 -9.46
C PRO A 235 -20.62 20.02 -8.63
N ILE A 236 -19.69 19.20 -8.12
CA ILE A 236 -19.97 18.01 -7.30
C ILE A 236 -20.61 18.40 -5.95
N ARG A 237 -20.10 19.44 -5.28
CA ARG A 237 -20.71 19.99 -4.07
C ARG A 237 -22.07 20.64 -4.36
N GLU A 238 -22.12 21.53 -5.35
CA GLU A 238 -23.26 22.42 -5.58
C GLU A 238 -24.47 21.70 -6.20
N THR A 239 -24.24 20.66 -7.00
CA THR A 239 -25.30 19.87 -7.66
C THR A 239 -25.75 18.67 -6.84
N TYR A 240 -24.84 18.04 -6.07
CA TYR A 240 -25.09 16.74 -5.44
C TYR A 240 -24.90 16.72 -3.90
N GLY A 241 -24.57 17.85 -3.26
CA GLY A 241 -24.43 17.94 -1.81
C GLY A 241 -23.17 17.26 -1.23
N LEU A 242 -22.23 16.84 -2.09
CA LEU A 242 -21.03 16.13 -1.68
C LEU A 242 -19.96 17.12 -1.20
N ALA A 243 -19.97 17.41 0.11
CA ALA A 243 -19.08 18.37 0.76
C ALA A 243 -18.26 17.80 1.94
N GLY A 244 -18.37 16.49 2.21
CA GLY A 244 -17.57 15.79 3.23
C GLY A 244 -18.35 15.32 4.46
N ALA A 245 -19.67 15.51 4.49
CA ALA A 245 -20.53 15.12 5.60
C ALA A 245 -20.38 13.64 5.98
N GLY A 246 -20.35 13.36 7.28
CA GLY A 246 -20.19 12.01 7.84
C GLY A 246 -18.85 11.33 7.52
N GLN A 247 -17.87 12.05 6.95
CA GLN A 247 -16.51 11.55 6.75
C GLN A 247 -15.60 12.07 7.85
N ARG A 248 -14.78 11.17 8.42
CA ARG A 248 -13.67 11.52 9.31
C ARG A 248 -12.35 11.11 8.68
N ILE A 249 -11.37 12.01 8.75
CA ILE A 249 -10.10 11.93 8.04
C ILE A 249 -8.98 12.19 9.05
N THR A 250 -7.95 11.34 9.04
CA THR A 250 -6.74 11.55 9.85
C THR A 250 -5.68 12.24 9.01
N ILE A 251 -5.04 13.26 9.56
CA ILE A 251 -3.89 13.95 8.96
C ILE A 251 -2.68 13.69 9.85
N SER A 252 -1.56 13.23 9.29
CA SER A 252 -0.26 13.24 9.97
C SER A 252 0.64 14.32 9.37
N ASP A 253 0.95 15.35 10.16
CA ASP A 253 1.72 16.51 9.73
C ASP A 253 2.29 17.28 10.93
N SER A 254 2.94 18.42 10.66
CA SER A 254 3.56 19.34 11.60
C SER A 254 2.67 19.92 12.71
N GLY A 255 1.34 19.79 12.62
CA GLY A 255 0.37 20.15 13.66
C GLY A 255 -0.93 20.68 13.07
N LEU A 256 -1.79 21.26 13.93
CA LEU A 256 -2.93 22.08 13.51
C LEU A 256 -3.07 23.31 14.39
N ASP A 257 -2.78 24.48 13.84
CA ASP A 257 -2.94 25.82 14.41
C ASP A 257 -2.54 25.95 15.90
N THR A 258 -3.48 26.09 16.83
CA THR A 258 -3.22 26.21 18.27
C THR A 258 -2.85 24.89 18.95
N GLY A 259 -3.08 23.75 18.30
CA GLY A 259 -2.93 22.40 18.85
C GLY A 259 -4.04 21.97 19.81
N ASP A 260 -5.08 22.78 19.96
CA ASP A 260 -6.20 22.56 20.86
C ASP A 260 -7.54 22.70 20.10
N PRO A 261 -8.40 21.67 20.05
CA PRO A 261 -9.69 21.71 19.36
C PRO A 261 -10.63 22.85 19.78
N ASP A 262 -10.56 23.32 21.03
CA ASP A 262 -11.46 24.35 21.56
C ASP A 262 -10.98 25.79 21.25
N SER A 263 -9.70 25.98 20.89
CA SER A 263 -9.12 27.28 20.51
C SER A 263 -8.63 27.37 19.06
N VAL A 264 -8.80 26.30 18.28
CA VAL A 264 -8.41 26.23 16.85
C VAL A 264 -9.10 27.31 16.02
N MET A 265 -8.40 27.84 15.00
CA MET A 265 -8.94 28.84 14.09
C MET A 265 -10.29 28.44 13.48
N ALA A 266 -11.14 29.44 13.23
CA ALA A 266 -12.56 29.25 12.87
C ALA A 266 -12.81 28.41 11.62
N ASP A 267 -11.79 28.21 10.76
CA ASP A 267 -11.87 27.29 9.63
C ASP A 267 -12.05 25.81 10.04
N PHE A 268 -11.64 25.42 11.26
CA PHE A 268 -11.72 24.04 11.77
C PHE A 268 -12.59 23.88 13.03
N SER A 269 -12.98 25.00 13.66
CA SER A 269 -13.80 25.05 14.88
C SER A 269 -14.97 24.05 14.87
N GLY A 270 -15.06 23.23 15.91
CA GLY A 270 -16.14 22.25 16.11
C GLY A 270 -16.09 20.99 15.22
N ARG A 271 -15.03 20.81 14.41
CA ARG A 271 -14.85 19.60 13.56
C ARG A 271 -13.54 18.85 13.79
N VAL A 272 -12.70 19.30 14.73
CA VAL A 272 -11.51 18.56 15.17
C VAL A 272 -11.92 17.60 16.29
N CYS A 273 -11.94 16.30 16.01
CA CYS A 273 -12.32 15.27 16.98
C CYS A 273 -11.18 14.91 17.95
N MET A 274 -9.94 15.09 17.53
CA MET A 274 -8.74 14.74 18.30
C MET A 274 -7.52 15.47 17.71
N ILE A 275 -6.61 15.89 18.58
CA ILE A 275 -5.20 16.18 18.26
C ILE A 275 -4.33 15.33 19.19
N GLU A 276 -3.41 14.56 18.60
CA GLU A 276 -2.46 13.69 19.31
C GLU A 276 -1.05 14.10 18.90
N THR A 277 -0.12 14.10 19.85
CA THR A 277 1.18 14.77 19.69
C THR A 277 2.29 13.87 20.19
N MET A 278 3.31 13.63 19.35
CA MET A 278 4.53 12.93 19.76
C MET A 278 5.24 13.71 20.87
N SER A 279 5.84 13.01 21.84
CA SER A 279 6.32 13.56 23.13
C SER A 279 7.19 14.82 23.09
N ASP A 280 7.87 15.08 21.98
CA ASP A 280 8.87 16.13 21.80
C ASP A 280 8.44 17.15 20.72
N CYS A 281 7.20 17.02 20.23
CA CYS A 281 6.54 17.98 19.34
C CYS A 281 5.88 19.10 20.15
N LEU A 282 5.61 20.23 19.50
CA LEU A 282 5.28 21.47 20.19
C LEU A 282 3.88 21.54 20.81
N GLY A 283 2.96 20.63 20.44
CA GLY A 283 1.54 20.73 20.83
C GLY A 283 0.82 21.91 20.19
N TYR A 284 1.33 22.42 19.06
CA TYR A 284 0.74 23.44 18.20
C TYR A 284 1.52 23.55 16.87
N ASP A 285 0.94 24.13 15.81
CA ASP A 285 1.60 24.26 14.50
C ASP A 285 2.40 25.56 14.36
N LYS A 286 3.68 25.52 14.76
CA LYS A 286 4.66 26.61 14.58
C LYS A 286 5.03 26.87 13.11
N PHE A 287 4.86 25.90 12.22
CA PHE A 287 5.41 25.95 10.86
C PHE A 287 4.35 26.38 9.83
N GLY A 288 3.08 26.08 10.10
CA GLY A 288 1.91 26.43 9.30
C GLY A 288 1.54 25.38 8.25
N HIS A 289 2.42 24.43 7.96
CA HIS A 289 2.24 23.44 6.89
C HIS A 289 1.07 22.51 7.16
N GLY A 290 0.96 21.94 8.37
CA GLY A 290 -0.12 21.02 8.73
C GLY A 290 -1.48 21.71 8.75
N THR A 291 -1.52 22.97 9.19
CA THR A 291 -2.71 23.83 9.10
C THR A 291 -3.11 24.11 7.65
N HIS A 292 -2.14 24.32 6.77
CA HIS A 292 -2.35 24.60 5.35
C HIS A 292 -2.84 23.35 4.59
N VAL A 293 -2.25 22.19 4.88
CA VAL A 293 -2.67 20.86 4.41
C VAL A 293 -4.11 20.56 4.88
N ALA A 294 -4.40 20.75 6.17
CA ALA A 294 -5.75 20.61 6.72
C ALA A 294 -6.75 21.58 6.08
N GLY A 295 -6.34 22.82 5.80
CA GLY A 295 -7.16 23.83 5.13
C GLY A 295 -7.55 23.42 3.70
N ILE A 296 -6.63 22.85 2.92
CA ILE A 296 -6.90 22.33 1.57
C ILE A 296 -7.87 21.14 1.63
N LEU A 297 -7.72 20.30 2.65
CA LEU A 297 -8.49 19.07 2.79
C LEU A 297 -9.92 19.34 3.28
N ALA A 298 -10.07 20.09 4.38
CA ALA A 298 -11.36 20.30 5.06
C ALA A 298 -11.51 21.66 5.77
N GLY A 299 -10.78 22.72 5.40
CA GLY A 299 -11.03 24.07 5.94
C GLY A 299 -12.39 24.62 5.51
N SER A 300 -13.17 25.19 6.44
CA SER A 300 -14.53 25.69 6.15
C SER A 300 -14.56 27.01 5.35
N GLY A 301 -13.40 27.68 5.22
CA GLY A 301 -13.31 29.01 4.63
C GLY A 301 -13.91 30.11 5.51
N ALA A 302 -14.28 29.84 6.77
CA ALA A 302 -14.96 30.81 7.63
C ALA A 302 -14.21 32.15 7.76
N MET A 303 -12.88 32.11 7.92
CA MET A 303 -12.04 33.32 8.02
C MET A 303 -11.85 34.05 6.67
N SER A 304 -12.38 33.50 5.58
CA SER A 304 -12.44 34.14 4.25
C SER A 304 -13.86 34.32 3.72
N GLY A 305 -14.88 34.24 4.58
CA GLY A 305 -16.28 34.35 4.16
C GLY A 305 -16.73 33.23 3.21
N GLY A 306 -16.06 32.07 3.27
CA GLY A 306 -16.32 30.89 2.45
C GLY A 306 -15.54 30.81 1.14
N TRP A 307 -14.63 31.74 0.84
CA TRP A 307 -13.88 31.78 -0.42
C TRP A 307 -12.86 30.63 -0.54
N PHE A 308 -12.14 30.30 0.54
CA PHE A 308 -11.08 29.30 0.53
C PHE A 308 -11.48 28.00 1.25
N LYS A 309 -12.58 27.39 0.77
CA LYS A 309 -13.09 26.10 1.24
C LYS A 309 -12.25 24.90 0.76
N GLY A 310 -11.69 24.17 1.72
CA GLY A 310 -11.06 22.86 1.49
C GLY A 310 -12.00 21.84 0.87
N VAL A 311 -11.47 20.86 0.14
CA VAL A 311 -12.23 19.96 -0.75
C VAL A 311 -13.47 19.37 -0.06
N ALA A 312 -13.29 18.77 1.11
CA ALA A 312 -14.31 18.15 1.93
C ALA A 312 -14.54 18.96 3.22
N TYR A 313 -14.95 20.22 3.07
CA TYR A 313 -15.07 21.22 4.15
C TYR A 313 -16.09 20.92 5.26
N GLU A 314 -16.92 19.88 5.12
CA GLU A 314 -17.83 19.39 6.16
C GLU A 314 -17.29 18.17 6.92
N SER A 315 -16.13 17.64 6.54
CA SER A 315 -15.53 16.48 7.19
C SER A 315 -15.02 16.78 8.60
N GLU A 316 -14.99 15.75 9.44
CA GLU A 316 -14.32 15.72 10.73
C GLU A 316 -12.81 15.41 10.56
N LEU A 317 -11.98 15.96 11.44
CA LEU A 317 -10.52 15.77 11.44
C LEU A 317 -10.03 15.10 12.72
N ASN A 318 -9.14 14.12 12.57
CA ASN A 318 -8.13 13.79 13.57
C ASN A 318 -6.78 14.34 13.09
N VAL A 319 -5.93 14.80 14.01
CA VAL A 319 -4.57 15.26 13.67
C VAL A 319 -3.54 14.53 14.53
N PHE A 320 -2.53 13.97 13.88
CA PHE A 320 -1.35 13.42 14.52
C PHE A 320 -0.15 14.35 14.26
N GLN A 321 0.27 15.10 15.28
CA GLN A 321 1.39 16.03 15.20
C GLN A 321 2.74 15.31 15.29
N CYS A 322 3.57 15.52 14.26
CA CYS A 322 4.88 14.88 14.12
C CYS A 322 6.08 15.84 13.91
N ALA A 323 5.91 17.17 13.95
CA ALA A 323 7.04 18.11 13.89
C ALA A 323 7.58 18.52 15.26
N ASP A 324 8.89 18.37 15.45
CA ASP A 324 9.58 18.88 16.65
C ASP A 324 9.79 20.40 16.64
N SER A 325 10.43 20.92 17.70
CA SER A 325 10.69 22.36 17.85
C SER A 325 11.54 23.00 16.74
N LEU A 326 12.31 22.20 15.98
CA LEU A 326 13.20 22.62 14.89
C LEU A 326 12.55 22.44 13.51
N GLY A 327 11.54 21.57 13.40
CA GLY A 327 10.80 21.26 12.18
C GLY A 327 11.15 19.89 11.58
N ASN A 328 11.92 19.06 12.30
CA ASN A 328 12.17 17.69 11.85
C ASN A 328 10.92 16.83 12.08
N ILE A 329 10.65 15.91 11.15
CA ILE A 329 9.47 15.06 11.20
C ILE A 329 9.78 13.70 11.82
N TRP A 330 9.03 13.38 12.88
CA TRP A 330 9.11 12.16 13.67
C TRP A 330 7.81 11.38 13.58
N ILE A 331 7.67 10.61 12.50
CA ILE A 331 6.58 9.64 12.36
C ILE A 331 6.87 8.42 13.25
N PRO A 332 5.88 7.84 13.94
CA PRO A 332 5.97 6.50 14.50
C PRO A 332 6.08 5.45 13.39
N GLU A 333 5.97 4.17 13.74
CA GLU A 333 5.94 3.10 12.74
C GLU A 333 4.51 2.92 12.17
N PRO A 334 4.33 2.34 10.97
CA PRO A 334 3.06 2.47 10.24
C PRO A 334 1.86 1.77 10.90
N ASP A 335 2.10 0.81 11.79
CA ASP A 335 1.08 0.19 12.63
C ASP A 335 0.59 1.16 13.73
N ASP A 336 1.49 1.76 14.50
CA ASP A 336 1.17 2.80 15.49
C ASP A 336 0.51 4.03 14.81
N LEU A 337 0.98 4.43 13.62
CA LEU A 337 0.43 5.56 12.85
C LEU A 337 -1.01 5.30 12.37
N LEU A 338 -1.30 4.09 11.90
CA LEU A 338 -2.62 3.73 11.38
C LEU A 338 -3.58 3.22 12.48
N ASP A 339 -3.08 2.89 13.68
CA ASP A 339 -3.95 2.68 14.85
C ASP A 339 -4.69 3.96 15.26
N VAL A 340 -4.17 5.14 14.92
CA VAL A 340 -4.91 6.42 15.01
C VAL A 340 -6.23 6.37 14.23
N ASN A 341 -6.21 5.82 13.02
CA ASN A 341 -7.42 5.65 12.20
C ASN A 341 -8.44 4.66 12.80
N TRP A 342 -7.97 3.79 13.68
CA TRP A 342 -8.80 2.82 14.41
C TRP A 342 -9.35 3.38 15.73
N ARG A 343 -8.47 3.91 16.59
CA ARG A 343 -8.80 4.59 17.87
C ARG A 343 -9.79 5.74 17.67
N PHE A 344 -9.67 6.46 16.56
CA PHE A 344 -10.56 7.55 16.17
C PHE A 344 -11.13 7.28 14.77
N PRO A 345 -12.18 6.44 14.64
CA PRO A 345 -12.63 5.80 13.41
C PRO A 345 -12.70 6.71 12.17
N SER A 346 -11.71 6.57 11.30
CA SER A 346 -11.50 7.43 10.12
C SER A 346 -10.92 6.61 8.97
N TYR A 347 -11.38 6.89 7.75
CA TYR A 347 -11.25 5.96 6.62
C TYR A 347 -10.28 6.45 5.54
N ILE A 348 -9.69 7.61 5.79
CA ILE A 348 -8.64 8.21 4.96
C ILE A 348 -7.54 8.65 5.92
N HIS A 349 -6.30 8.34 5.57
CA HIS A 349 -5.11 8.88 6.22
C HIS A 349 -4.37 9.74 5.20
N SER A 350 -4.12 11.01 5.52
CA SER A 350 -3.43 11.97 4.66
C SER A 350 -2.05 12.27 5.24
N GLY A 351 -1.00 12.06 4.46
CA GLY A 351 0.38 12.34 4.84
C GLY A 351 1.11 13.19 3.81
N SER A 352 1.46 14.41 4.20
CA SER A 352 2.13 15.40 3.36
C SER A 352 3.64 15.49 3.66
N TRP A 353 4.24 14.32 3.85
CA TRP A 353 5.64 14.11 4.20
C TRP A 353 6.18 12.86 3.49
N GLY A 354 7.50 12.74 3.39
CA GLY A 354 8.14 11.56 2.81
C GLY A 354 9.62 11.44 3.19
N GLY A 355 10.12 10.20 3.17
CA GLY A 355 11.50 9.84 3.50
C GLY A 355 11.94 8.56 2.79
N GLY A 356 12.80 7.77 3.42
CA GLY A 356 13.28 6.49 2.88
C GLY A 356 14.17 6.63 1.64
N THR A 357 14.42 5.52 0.94
CA THR A 357 15.22 5.50 -0.29
C THR A 357 14.36 5.68 -1.54
N PHE A 358 14.75 6.64 -2.38
CA PHE A 358 14.08 6.96 -3.65
C PHE A 358 13.70 5.72 -4.47
N SER A 359 12.41 5.61 -4.82
CA SER A 359 11.79 4.54 -5.58
C SER A 359 12.05 3.12 -5.04
N GLY A 360 12.36 2.98 -3.73
CA GLY A 360 12.55 1.70 -3.04
C GLY A 360 11.25 0.94 -2.72
N TYR A 361 11.42 -0.20 -2.04
CA TYR A 361 10.36 -0.88 -1.31
C TYR A 361 10.94 -1.37 0.01
N SER A 362 11.02 -0.46 0.98
CA SER A 362 11.61 -0.71 2.30
C SER A 362 10.71 -1.56 3.20
N SER A 363 11.21 -1.86 4.40
CA SER A 363 10.39 -2.38 5.49
C SER A 363 9.18 -1.49 5.80
N TRP A 364 9.32 -0.17 5.64
CA TRP A 364 8.25 0.82 5.83
C TRP A 364 7.15 0.67 4.77
N SER A 365 7.54 0.57 3.49
CA SER A 365 6.59 0.26 2.40
C SER A 365 5.87 -1.08 2.62
N ALA A 366 6.58 -2.09 3.13
CA ALA A 366 6.04 -3.40 3.46
C ALA A 366 5.17 -3.43 4.74
N GLU A 367 5.28 -2.44 5.63
CA GLU A 367 4.47 -2.33 6.84
C GLU A 367 3.18 -1.53 6.58
N PHE A 368 3.25 -0.44 5.80
CA PHE A 368 2.06 0.23 5.26
C PHE A 368 1.19 -0.75 4.44
N ASP A 369 1.78 -1.51 3.52
CA ASP A 369 1.03 -2.49 2.73
C ASP A 369 0.40 -3.58 3.62
N GLY A 370 1.09 -4.01 4.68
CA GLY A 370 0.58 -5.00 5.64
C GLY A 370 -0.60 -4.51 6.48
N CYS A 371 -0.52 -3.27 6.97
CA CYS A 371 -1.61 -2.65 7.72
C CYS A 371 -2.84 -2.43 6.84
N LEU A 372 -2.65 -1.99 5.58
CA LEU A 372 -3.74 -1.77 4.62
C LEU A 372 -4.34 -3.10 4.11
N TRP A 373 -3.55 -4.17 3.99
CA TRP A 373 -4.03 -5.52 3.62
C TRP A 373 -5.07 -6.07 4.60
N VAL A 374 -4.92 -5.79 5.91
CA VAL A 374 -5.96 -6.11 6.91
C VAL A 374 -6.97 -4.99 7.13
N ASN A 375 -6.65 -3.74 6.77
CA ASN A 375 -7.55 -2.60 6.88
C ASN A 375 -8.03 -2.11 5.51
N THR A 376 -8.75 -2.98 4.79
CA THR A 376 -9.26 -2.74 3.43
C THR A 376 -10.21 -1.54 3.30
N ASP A 377 -10.62 -0.93 4.42
CA ASP A 377 -11.59 0.16 4.50
C ASP A 377 -10.89 1.52 4.69
N VAL A 378 -9.57 1.54 4.96
CA VAL A 378 -8.75 2.76 5.07
C VAL A 378 -7.95 2.96 3.80
N LEU A 379 -8.00 4.18 3.26
CA LEU A 379 -7.14 4.63 2.16
C LEU A 379 -6.05 5.56 2.71
N ALA A 380 -4.79 5.12 2.62
CA ALA A 380 -3.64 5.98 2.84
C ALA A 380 -3.33 6.80 1.58
N VAL A 381 -3.18 8.11 1.71
CA VAL A 381 -2.93 9.06 0.61
C VAL A 381 -1.67 9.86 0.94
N PHE A 382 -0.67 9.80 0.05
CA PHE A 382 0.66 10.34 0.32
C PHE A 382 1.25 11.14 -0.85
N ALA A 383 1.95 12.21 -0.51
CA ALA A 383 2.74 13.03 -1.43
C ALA A 383 4.00 12.28 -1.93
N VAL A 384 4.32 12.35 -3.23
CA VAL A 384 5.45 11.58 -3.82
C VAL A 384 6.85 12.19 -3.62
N GLY A 385 6.95 13.46 -3.25
CA GLY A 385 8.22 14.17 -3.10
C GLY A 385 8.38 15.36 -4.06
N ASN A 386 9.33 16.23 -3.74
CA ASN A 386 9.62 17.45 -4.51
C ASN A 386 11.02 17.40 -5.17
N ASP A 387 11.59 16.21 -5.32
CA ASP A 387 12.98 16.03 -5.73
C ASP A 387 13.16 16.04 -7.27
N SER A 388 12.17 16.54 -8.02
CA SER A 388 12.15 16.90 -9.46
C SER A 388 12.36 15.81 -10.50
N TYR A 389 13.23 14.83 -10.26
CA TYR A 389 13.66 13.84 -11.24
C TYR A 389 12.78 12.57 -11.27
N GLU A 390 13.00 11.76 -12.30
CA GLU A 390 12.53 10.37 -12.39
C GLU A 390 13.23 9.47 -11.37
N ASN A 391 12.58 8.35 -11.05
CA ASN A 391 13.02 7.37 -10.05
C ASN A 391 13.25 7.99 -8.65
N LYS A 392 12.48 9.03 -8.28
CA LYS A 392 12.60 9.76 -7.01
C LYS A 392 11.32 9.81 -6.17
N ILE A 393 10.47 8.80 -6.28
CA ILE A 393 9.32 8.63 -5.38
C ILE A 393 9.84 8.41 -3.95
N LEU A 394 9.38 9.21 -3.00
CA LEU A 394 9.66 9.03 -1.58
C LEU A 394 8.72 8.01 -0.94
N GLU A 395 9.15 7.46 0.19
CA GLU A 395 8.35 6.54 0.99
C GLU A 395 7.52 7.31 2.02
N PRO A 396 6.27 6.91 2.30
CA PRO A 396 5.64 5.63 1.93
C PRO A 396 4.82 5.68 0.62
N ALA A 397 4.84 6.76 -0.16
CA ALA A 397 4.07 6.86 -1.40
C ALA A 397 4.41 5.74 -2.41
N GLY A 398 5.63 5.20 -2.36
CA GLY A 398 6.07 4.03 -3.12
C GLY A 398 5.37 2.70 -2.82
N ALA A 399 4.66 2.57 -1.70
CA ALA A 399 3.93 1.34 -1.32
C ALA A 399 2.76 1.03 -2.27
N LYS A 400 2.37 -0.24 -2.39
CA LYS A 400 1.39 -0.70 -3.41
C LYS A 400 -0.05 -0.25 -3.08
N ASN A 401 -0.41 -0.33 -1.80
CA ASN A 401 -1.76 -0.11 -1.28
C ASN A 401 -2.03 1.37 -0.97
N VAL A 402 -0.98 2.19 -0.91
CA VAL A 402 -1.05 3.65 -0.79
C VAL A 402 -1.49 4.29 -2.12
N LEU A 403 -2.29 5.36 -2.05
CA LEU A 403 -2.56 6.27 -3.17
C LEU A 403 -1.51 7.39 -3.19
N ALA A 404 -0.61 7.33 -4.17
CA ALA A 404 0.49 8.28 -4.33
C ALA A 404 0.08 9.46 -5.22
N VAL A 405 0.38 10.67 -4.76
CA VAL A 405 -0.10 11.91 -5.38
C VAL A 405 1.06 12.76 -5.87
N GLY A 406 1.12 12.96 -7.20
CA GLY A 406 1.99 13.92 -7.87
C GLY A 406 1.36 15.31 -7.97
N ALA A 407 2.19 16.33 -8.20
CA ALA A 407 1.75 17.70 -8.39
C ALA A 407 1.72 18.07 -9.88
N THR A 408 0.61 18.61 -10.38
CA THR A 408 0.58 19.38 -11.64
C THR A 408 0.87 20.85 -11.36
N GLU A 409 1.10 21.66 -12.39
CA GLU A 409 0.82 23.08 -12.23
C GLU A 409 -0.70 23.34 -12.07
N ASN A 410 -1.09 24.61 -12.09
CA ASN A 410 -2.48 25.05 -12.03
C ASN A 410 -2.66 26.30 -12.93
N ASN A 411 -3.63 27.15 -12.63
CA ASN A 411 -4.07 28.29 -13.44
C ASN A 411 -4.15 29.60 -12.62
N ARG A 412 -2.98 30.08 -12.15
CA ARG A 412 -2.74 31.49 -11.80
C ARG A 412 -1.53 32.03 -12.59
N PRO A 413 -1.62 32.16 -13.94
CA PRO A 413 -0.53 32.71 -14.76
C PRO A 413 -0.16 34.16 -14.42
N TYR A 414 -0.98 34.85 -13.60
CA TYR A 414 -0.72 36.21 -13.12
C TYR A 414 0.08 36.29 -11.81
N GLU A 415 0.21 35.19 -11.04
CA GLU A 415 1.09 35.16 -9.86
C GLU A 415 2.48 34.61 -10.24
N ASP A 416 2.54 33.55 -11.07
CA ASP A 416 3.82 32.94 -11.49
C ASP A 416 3.67 32.17 -12.83
N ALA A 417 4.74 32.13 -13.62
CA ALA A 417 4.82 31.37 -14.87
C ALA A 417 4.85 29.85 -14.66
N THR A 418 5.24 29.36 -13.48
CA THR A 418 5.07 27.94 -13.09
C THR A 418 3.64 27.62 -12.63
N ALA A 419 2.73 28.60 -12.67
CA ALA A 419 1.31 28.48 -12.33
C ALA A 419 0.40 28.67 -13.54
N ALA A 420 0.86 28.30 -14.74
CA ALA A 420 0.18 28.62 -15.98
C ALA A 420 -0.58 27.44 -16.62
N ASN A 421 -0.14 26.18 -16.45
CA ASN A 421 -0.71 25.04 -17.19
C ASN A 421 -1.18 23.87 -16.30
N PRO A 422 -2.49 23.79 -15.96
CA PRO A 422 -3.12 22.67 -15.23
C PRO A 422 -2.76 21.25 -15.66
N SER A 423 -2.37 21.07 -16.92
CA SER A 423 -2.11 19.76 -17.54
C SER A 423 -0.61 19.46 -17.71
N LYS A 424 0.26 20.33 -17.19
CA LYS A 424 1.71 20.08 -17.04
C LYS A 424 1.99 19.51 -15.64
N VAL A 425 2.85 18.49 -15.55
CA VAL A 425 3.37 18.02 -14.26
C VAL A 425 4.35 19.07 -13.72
N ALA A 426 4.21 19.44 -12.45
CA ALA A 426 5.04 20.47 -11.83
C ALA A 426 6.52 20.06 -11.86
N SER A 427 7.41 21.02 -12.13
CA SER A 427 8.84 20.76 -12.28
C SER A 427 9.43 20.03 -11.07
N PHE A 428 9.08 20.48 -9.87
CA PHE A 428 9.52 19.89 -8.61
C PHE A 428 8.94 18.50 -8.34
N SER A 429 7.77 18.13 -8.87
CA SER A 429 7.11 16.86 -8.49
C SER A 429 8.03 15.68 -8.76
N SER A 430 8.31 14.86 -7.74
CA SER A 430 9.00 13.58 -7.93
C SER A 430 8.22 12.70 -8.90
N LYS A 431 8.95 11.94 -9.71
CA LYS A 431 8.43 11.05 -10.77
C LYS A 431 8.94 9.64 -10.54
N GLY A 432 8.19 8.65 -10.99
CA GLY A 432 8.59 7.25 -10.97
C GLY A 432 9.53 6.89 -12.13
N PRO A 433 9.57 5.62 -12.56
CA PRO A 433 8.91 4.48 -11.93
C PRO A 433 9.47 4.16 -10.53
N MET A 434 8.91 3.14 -9.89
CA MET A 434 9.55 2.43 -8.78
C MET A 434 10.72 1.56 -9.33
N LYS A 435 11.66 1.14 -8.48
CA LYS A 435 12.78 0.26 -8.90
C LYS A 435 12.31 -1.08 -9.47
N ASP A 436 11.16 -1.58 -9.04
CA ASP A 436 10.48 -2.75 -9.59
C ASP A 436 9.55 -2.43 -10.77
N GLY A 437 9.77 -1.30 -11.44
CA GLY A 437 9.06 -0.85 -12.64
C GLY A 437 7.67 -0.25 -12.43
N ARG A 438 7.08 -0.38 -11.23
CA ARG A 438 5.70 0.07 -10.96
C ARG A 438 5.48 1.56 -11.23
N ILE A 439 4.28 1.88 -11.70
CA ILE A 439 3.88 3.22 -12.05
C ILE A 439 3.48 3.98 -10.78
N LYS A 440 4.23 5.04 -10.49
CA LYS A 440 3.99 6.02 -9.41
C LYS A 440 4.34 7.41 -9.96
N PRO A 441 3.61 8.50 -9.61
CA PRO A 441 2.41 8.57 -8.78
C PRO A 441 1.24 7.72 -9.31
N ASP A 442 0.22 7.49 -8.49
CA ASP A 442 -1.03 6.85 -8.93
C ASP A 442 -1.92 7.87 -9.67
N VAL A 443 -1.99 9.11 -9.17
CA VAL A 443 -2.72 10.24 -9.76
C VAL A 443 -1.98 11.55 -9.50
N CYS A 444 -2.34 12.62 -10.20
CA CYS A 444 -1.91 13.97 -9.85
C CYS A 444 -3.08 14.87 -9.40
N ALA A 445 -2.74 15.91 -8.66
CA ALA A 445 -3.61 17.04 -8.36
C ALA A 445 -2.81 18.37 -8.40
N PRO A 446 -3.49 19.53 -8.41
CA PRO A 446 -2.82 20.80 -8.66
C PRO A 446 -1.83 21.26 -7.61
N GLY A 447 -0.87 22.05 -8.09
CA GLY A 447 0.45 22.17 -7.47
C GLY A 447 1.26 23.45 -7.76
N SER A 448 0.69 24.59 -8.23
CA SER A 448 1.46 25.89 -8.26
C SER A 448 0.77 27.24 -7.82
N TYR A 449 0.95 27.74 -6.55
CA TYR A 449 0.46 28.87 -5.65
C TYR A 449 -0.91 28.83 -4.82
N VAL A 450 -1.10 28.06 -3.72
CA VAL A 450 -2.45 27.87 -3.05
C VAL A 450 -2.98 29.10 -2.33
N VAL A 451 -4.27 29.11 -2.03
CA VAL A 451 -4.75 29.88 -0.88
C VAL A 451 -5.45 28.93 0.09
N SER A 452 -4.83 28.75 1.25
CA SER A 452 -5.26 27.84 2.33
C SER A 452 -4.84 28.42 3.68
N ALA A 453 -5.43 27.88 4.75
CA ALA A 453 -5.31 28.35 6.11
C ALA A 453 -3.85 28.50 6.57
N ARG A 454 -3.57 29.62 7.22
CA ARG A 454 -2.29 29.92 7.89
C ARG A 454 -2.49 29.85 9.39
N SER A 455 -1.71 28.99 10.05
CA SER A 455 -1.65 28.90 11.52
C SER A 455 -1.44 30.28 12.16
N THR A 456 -2.22 30.56 13.19
CA THR A 456 -2.07 31.71 14.10
C THR A 456 -0.77 31.67 14.89
N ARG A 457 -0.14 30.49 14.98
CA ARG A 457 1.16 30.26 15.63
C ARG A 457 2.34 30.30 14.66
N ALA A 458 2.11 30.37 13.35
CA ALA A 458 3.18 30.37 12.34
C ALA A 458 3.74 31.77 12.10
N SER A 459 5.01 31.97 12.48
CA SER A 459 5.78 33.18 12.15
C SER A 459 6.17 33.27 10.67
N GLY A 460 6.16 32.14 9.95
CA GLY A 460 6.40 32.08 8.51
C GLY A 460 5.16 32.41 7.67
N THR A 461 5.39 32.60 6.37
CA THR A 461 4.35 32.85 5.34
C THR A 461 4.57 32.05 4.06
N ALA A 462 5.54 31.13 4.02
CA ALA A 462 6.08 30.47 2.82
C ALA A 462 6.21 31.42 1.61
N LYS A 463 5.28 31.38 0.64
CA LYS A 463 5.31 32.19 -0.58
C LYS A 463 4.54 33.52 -0.51
N GLY A 464 4.00 33.85 0.66
CA GLY A 464 3.35 35.12 0.95
C GLY A 464 1.92 34.94 1.46
N LEU A 465 1.39 35.99 2.11
CA LEU A 465 -0.01 36.03 2.50
C LEU A 465 -0.90 36.28 1.28
N TYR A 466 -2.13 35.77 1.31
CA TYR A 466 -3.10 36.16 0.29
C TYR A 466 -3.57 37.62 0.53
N PRO A 467 -3.54 38.50 -0.49
CA PRO A 467 -3.89 39.91 -0.31
C PRO A 467 -5.28 40.12 0.30
N GLY A 468 -5.34 40.83 1.43
CA GLY A 468 -6.58 41.10 2.17
C GLY A 468 -7.01 40.02 3.18
N PHE A 469 -6.34 38.86 3.24
CA PHE A 469 -6.72 37.74 4.10
C PHE A 469 -5.50 37.16 4.85
N ASP A 470 -5.14 37.76 5.99
CA ASP A 470 -3.91 37.48 6.74
C ASP A 470 -3.83 36.08 7.40
N ARG A 471 -4.96 35.37 7.46
CA ARG A 471 -5.12 33.95 7.86
C ARG A 471 -5.02 32.97 6.70
N TYR A 472 -4.65 33.41 5.50
CA TYR A 472 -4.40 32.51 4.36
C TYR A 472 -3.10 32.85 3.64
N MET A 473 -2.44 31.84 3.07
CA MET A 473 -1.11 31.99 2.46
C MET A 473 -0.87 31.06 1.27
N TYR A 474 0.13 31.43 0.48
CA TYR A 474 0.67 30.71 -0.67
C TYR A 474 1.71 29.66 -0.25
N ASP A 475 1.52 28.39 -0.63
CA ASP A 475 2.51 27.30 -0.46
C ASP A 475 2.17 26.02 -1.27
N SER A 476 3.13 25.11 -1.57
CA SER A 476 2.93 23.75 -2.19
C SER A 476 3.43 22.69 -1.24
N GLY A 477 3.04 21.47 -1.56
CA GLY A 477 4.00 20.52 -2.09
C GLY A 477 3.40 19.70 -3.21
N THR A 478 4.04 18.57 -3.48
CA THR A 478 3.24 17.34 -3.51
C THR A 478 2.42 17.19 -2.20
N SER A 479 2.92 17.73 -1.07
CA SER A 479 2.17 18.05 0.17
C SER A 479 0.84 18.77 0.00
N MET A 480 0.60 19.53 -1.08
CA MET A 480 -0.64 20.31 -1.25
C MET A 480 -1.54 19.67 -2.32
N ALA A 481 -0.95 18.93 -3.26
CA ALA A 481 -1.68 18.00 -4.13
C ALA A 481 -2.29 16.83 -3.33
N ALA A 482 -1.57 16.27 -2.35
CA ALA A 482 -2.04 15.16 -1.50
C ALA A 482 -3.35 15.43 -0.71
N PRO A 483 -3.52 16.56 0.00
CA PRO A 483 -4.78 16.89 0.68
C PRO A 483 -5.93 17.19 -0.27
N PHE A 484 -5.66 17.74 -1.48
CA PHE A 484 -6.69 17.84 -2.53
C PHE A 484 -7.25 16.46 -2.87
N VAL A 485 -6.39 15.47 -3.16
CA VAL A 485 -6.81 14.09 -3.46
C VAL A 485 -7.43 13.40 -2.24
N SER A 486 -6.93 13.68 -1.03
CA SER A 486 -7.47 13.12 0.22
C SER A 486 -8.91 13.58 0.48
N GLY A 487 -9.21 14.86 0.23
CA GLY A 487 -10.58 15.36 0.25
C GLY A 487 -11.42 14.81 -0.90
N CYS A 488 -10.86 14.65 -2.10
CA CYS A 488 -11.57 14.00 -3.21
C CYS A 488 -11.95 12.56 -2.87
N ALA A 489 -11.08 11.79 -2.22
CA ALA A 489 -11.37 10.46 -1.70
C ALA A 489 -12.49 10.48 -0.66
N ALA A 490 -12.60 11.55 0.16
CA ALA A 490 -13.69 11.72 1.12
C ALA A 490 -15.02 11.96 0.41
N LEU A 491 -15.07 12.78 -0.65
CA LEU A 491 -16.28 12.99 -1.45
C LEU A 491 -16.72 11.72 -2.19
N VAL A 492 -15.76 10.95 -2.76
CA VAL A 492 -16.02 9.62 -3.32
C VAL A 492 -16.58 8.68 -2.24
N ARG A 493 -16.00 8.67 -1.04
CA ARG A 493 -16.47 7.83 0.06
C ARG A 493 -17.87 8.23 0.55
N GLN A 494 -18.17 9.52 0.66
CA GLN A 494 -19.51 10.03 0.99
C GLN A 494 -20.54 9.47 -0.01
N TRP A 495 -20.32 9.70 -1.31
CA TRP A 495 -21.17 9.21 -2.40
C TRP A 495 -21.39 7.69 -2.37
N LEU A 496 -20.33 6.91 -2.10
CA LEU A 496 -20.43 5.46 -1.95
C LEU A 496 -21.25 5.04 -0.72
N VAL A 497 -21.04 5.67 0.43
CA VAL A 497 -21.72 5.33 1.69
C VAL A 497 -23.21 5.70 1.64
N GLU A 498 -23.54 6.85 1.05
CA GLU A 498 -24.92 7.29 0.83
C GLU A 498 -25.65 6.39 -0.17
N ARG A 499 -25.07 6.12 -1.35
CA ARG A 499 -25.66 5.21 -2.35
C ARG A 499 -25.81 3.76 -1.84
N ARG A 500 -24.96 3.31 -0.92
CA ARG A 500 -24.92 1.92 -0.44
C ARG A 500 -25.51 1.72 0.97
N LEU A 501 -26.41 2.60 1.41
CA LEU A 501 -27.14 2.49 2.69
C LEU A 501 -26.21 2.25 3.90
N GLY A 502 -25.08 2.96 3.97
CA GLY A 502 -24.12 2.86 5.07
C GLY A 502 -23.02 1.80 4.93
N ARG A 503 -23.02 0.98 3.87
CA ARG A 503 -21.96 -0.05 3.67
C ARG A 503 -20.61 0.62 3.39
N ARG A 504 -19.56 0.20 4.12
CA ARG A 504 -18.18 0.70 3.94
C ARG A 504 -17.60 0.20 2.61
N PRO A 505 -17.22 1.10 1.68
CA PRO A 505 -16.48 0.72 0.48
C PRO A 505 -15.03 0.35 0.83
N THR A 506 -14.36 -0.39 -0.06
CA THR A 506 -12.92 -0.61 0.09
C THR A 506 -12.08 0.58 -0.38
N SER A 507 -10.89 0.72 0.17
CA SER A 507 -9.87 1.65 -0.33
C SER A 507 -9.42 1.32 -1.74
N ALA A 508 -9.40 0.03 -2.12
CA ALA A 508 -9.22 -0.42 -3.49
C ALA A 508 -10.27 0.20 -4.44
N LEU A 509 -11.56 0.22 -4.06
CA LEU A 509 -12.60 0.84 -4.88
C LEU A 509 -12.47 2.36 -4.94
N VAL A 510 -12.21 3.04 -3.82
CA VAL A 510 -12.02 4.50 -3.81
C VAL A 510 -10.83 4.88 -4.70
N LYS A 511 -9.74 4.11 -4.66
CA LYS A 511 -8.58 4.25 -5.55
C LYS A 511 -8.96 3.98 -7.02
N ALA A 512 -9.74 2.94 -7.32
CA ALA A 512 -10.20 2.60 -8.68
C ALA A 512 -11.09 3.67 -9.32
N ILE A 513 -11.96 4.31 -8.53
CA ILE A 513 -12.79 5.43 -8.99
C ILE A 513 -11.90 6.63 -9.32
N LEU A 514 -10.94 6.98 -8.45
CA LEU A 514 -10.05 8.12 -8.64
C LEU A 514 -9.07 7.94 -9.81
N THR A 515 -8.55 6.72 -10.06
CA THR A 515 -7.66 6.44 -11.20
C THR A 515 -8.41 6.20 -12.52
N GLY A 516 -9.57 5.55 -12.48
CA GLY A 516 -10.39 5.27 -13.68
C GLY A 516 -11.17 6.49 -14.20
N GLY A 517 -11.52 7.42 -13.30
CA GLY A 517 -12.11 8.71 -13.64
C GLY A 517 -11.10 9.82 -14.00
N ALA A 518 -9.80 9.61 -13.73
CA ALA A 518 -8.76 10.62 -13.94
C ALA A 518 -8.64 11.09 -15.40
N TYR A 519 -8.37 12.38 -15.56
CA TYR A 519 -8.15 13.05 -16.83
C TYR A 519 -6.71 12.85 -17.31
N ASP A 520 -6.54 12.25 -18.49
CA ASP A 520 -5.26 12.14 -19.18
C ASP A 520 -4.85 13.50 -19.76
N MET A 521 -3.78 14.07 -19.20
CA MET A 521 -3.30 15.41 -19.54
C MET A 521 -2.55 15.49 -20.87
N SER A 522 -2.28 14.35 -21.53
CA SER A 522 -1.48 14.33 -22.76
C SER A 522 -2.12 15.07 -23.92
N GLY A 523 -3.45 15.19 -23.94
CA GLY A 523 -4.20 15.93 -24.95
C GLY A 523 -3.91 17.44 -24.93
N ASP A 524 -3.65 18.01 -23.75
CA ASP A 524 -3.36 19.44 -23.57
C ASP A 524 -1.85 19.73 -23.61
N SER A 525 -1.02 18.77 -23.19
CA SER A 525 0.37 19.06 -22.74
C SER A 525 1.42 18.03 -23.13
N GLY A 526 1.04 16.89 -23.70
CA GLY A 526 1.93 15.90 -24.32
C GLY A 526 3.17 15.54 -23.50
N ALA A 527 4.34 15.98 -23.95
CA ALA A 527 5.62 15.71 -23.28
C ALA A 527 5.71 16.28 -21.85
N ALA A 528 5.01 17.37 -21.54
CA ALA A 528 5.03 18.01 -20.23
C ALA A 528 4.27 17.24 -19.12
N CYS A 529 3.65 16.11 -19.47
CA CYS A 529 3.07 15.13 -18.54
C CYS A 529 3.55 13.68 -18.82
N GLY A 530 4.70 13.51 -19.47
CA GLY A 530 5.28 12.19 -19.78
C GLY A 530 4.58 11.41 -20.89
N GLY A 531 3.72 12.05 -21.70
CA GLY A 531 2.87 11.38 -22.70
C GLY A 531 1.53 10.92 -22.12
N ALA A 532 0.87 9.99 -22.82
CA ALA A 532 -0.45 9.45 -22.45
C ALA A 532 -0.42 8.69 -21.11
N ALA A 533 -1.57 8.57 -20.46
CA ALA A 533 -1.75 7.79 -19.23
C ALA A 533 -2.07 6.32 -19.57
N PRO A 534 -1.41 5.33 -18.92
CA PRO A 534 -0.55 5.50 -17.76
C PRO A 534 0.89 5.87 -18.11
N ASN A 535 1.51 6.68 -17.25
CA ASN A 535 2.97 6.83 -17.22
C ASN A 535 3.47 7.27 -15.83
N SER A 536 4.79 7.18 -15.61
CA SER A 536 5.41 7.50 -14.31
C SER A 536 5.57 8.99 -13.98
N TRP A 537 4.98 9.89 -14.78
CA TRP A 537 4.93 11.33 -14.52
C TRP A 537 3.53 11.76 -14.01
N GLN A 538 2.47 11.40 -14.72
CA GLN A 538 1.08 11.73 -14.35
C GLN A 538 0.31 10.58 -13.66
N GLY A 539 0.89 9.39 -13.57
CA GLY A 539 0.18 8.20 -13.14
C GLY A 539 -0.97 7.89 -14.10
N TRP A 540 -2.17 7.78 -13.55
CA TRP A 540 -3.42 7.61 -14.29
C TRP A 540 -4.05 8.91 -14.80
N GLY A 541 -3.47 10.06 -14.44
CA GLY A 541 -3.91 11.39 -14.84
C GLY A 541 -4.22 12.30 -13.65
N ARG A 542 -4.73 13.50 -13.93
CA ARG A 542 -5.22 14.44 -12.91
C ARG A 542 -6.59 13.98 -12.41
N VAL A 543 -6.84 14.01 -11.10
CA VAL A 543 -8.16 13.64 -10.55
C VAL A 543 -9.27 14.56 -11.11
N ASP A 544 -10.40 13.96 -11.50
CA ASP A 544 -11.59 14.66 -11.98
C ASP A 544 -12.84 13.99 -11.36
N LEU A 545 -13.45 14.61 -10.35
CA LEU A 545 -14.62 14.02 -9.68
C LEU A 545 -15.88 14.04 -10.55
N GLY A 546 -15.99 14.97 -11.51
CA GLY A 546 -17.08 15.00 -12.48
C GLY A 546 -17.07 13.74 -13.33
N GLN A 547 -15.92 13.45 -13.96
CA GLN A 547 -15.73 12.22 -14.74
C GLN A 547 -15.74 10.94 -13.88
N SER A 548 -15.30 11.01 -12.61
CA SER A 548 -15.28 9.86 -11.71
C SER A 548 -16.68 9.42 -11.26
N LEU A 549 -17.55 10.39 -10.92
CA LEU A 549 -18.83 10.12 -10.23
C LEU A 549 -20.07 10.33 -11.10
N TYR A 550 -20.08 11.33 -11.98
CA TYR A 550 -21.23 11.74 -12.80
C TYR A 550 -20.82 12.10 -14.24
N PRO A 551 -20.18 11.17 -14.99
CA PRO A 551 -19.63 11.47 -16.31
C PRO A 551 -20.72 11.78 -17.36
N THR A 552 -20.58 12.89 -18.08
CA THR A 552 -21.50 13.29 -19.14
C THR A 552 -21.60 12.23 -20.25
N ASN A 553 -22.82 11.85 -20.61
CA ASN A 553 -23.14 10.84 -21.64
C ASN A 553 -22.58 9.43 -21.38
N ALA A 554 -22.23 9.10 -20.13
CA ALA A 554 -21.77 7.78 -19.72
C ALA A 554 -22.38 7.36 -18.37
N SER A 555 -22.41 6.05 -18.16
CA SER A 555 -22.80 5.40 -16.90
C SER A 555 -21.55 4.98 -16.12
N VAL A 556 -21.71 4.74 -14.81
CA VAL A 556 -20.67 4.12 -13.97
C VAL A 556 -21.19 2.82 -13.36
N MET A 557 -20.40 1.75 -13.46
CA MET A 557 -20.64 0.47 -12.80
C MET A 557 -19.48 0.19 -11.84
N LEU A 558 -19.83 -0.29 -10.65
CA LEU A 558 -18.91 -0.49 -9.54
C LEU A 558 -19.01 -1.95 -9.10
N VAL A 559 -17.87 -2.61 -8.91
CA VAL A 559 -17.79 -3.89 -8.20
C VAL A 559 -16.77 -3.74 -7.07
N ASP A 560 -17.13 -4.18 -5.88
CA ASP A 560 -16.32 -4.09 -4.67
C ASP A 560 -16.12 -5.48 -4.07
N ARG A 561 -15.00 -5.69 -3.38
CA ARG A 561 -14.63 -6.98 -2.74
C ARG A 561 -14.79 -8.18 -3.69
N ILE A 562 -14.29 -8.06 -4.92
CA ILE A 562 -14.18 -9.19 -5.85
C ILE A 562 -13.37 -10.29 -5.18
N ALA A 563 -13.95 -11.49 -5.08
CA ALA A 563 -13.27 -12.66 -4.54
C ALA A 563 -12.24 -13.18 -5.56
N PHE A 564 -10.99 -13.31 -5.13
CA PHE A 564 -9.88 -13.83 -5.93
C PHE A 564 -9.16 -14.97 -5.20
N SER A 565 -8.73 -15.96 -5.99
CA SER A 565 -7.86 -17.09 -5.63
C SER A 565 -7.04 -17.50 -6.85
N ASP A 566 -6.08 -18.42 -6.70
CA ASP A 566 -5.25 -18.85 -7.82
C ASP A 566 -6.08 -19.57 -8.90
N GLY A 567 -5.86 -19.20 -10.17
CA GLY A 567 -6.62 -19.73 -11.32
C GLY A 567 -8.09 -19.27 -11.39
N SER A 568 -8.54 -18.39 -10.50
CA SER A 568 -9.91 -17.85 -10.51
C SER A 568 -10.14 -16.88 -11.67
N ALA A 569 -11.40 -16.71 -12.07
CA ALA A 569 -11.84 -15.64 -12.95
C ALA A 569 -13.18 -15.07 -12.49
N TYR A 570 -13.30 -13.75 -12.48
CA TYR A 570 -14.53 -13.01 -12.21
C TYR A 570 -14.87 -12.15 -13.41
N THR A 571 -15.98 -12.44 -14.09
CA THR A 571 -16.40 -11.74 -15.32
C THR A 571 -17.73 -11.03 -15.11
N VAL A 572 -17.79 -9.76 -15.51
CA VAL A 572 -19.04 -9.00 -15.67
C VAL A 572 -19.26 -8.66 -17.14
N LYS A 573 -20.52 -8.62 -17.56
CA LYS A 573 -20.92 -8.25 -18.91
C LYS A 573 -21.38 -6.78 -18.92
N VAL A 574 -21.02 -6.04 -19.97
CA VAL A 574 -21.39 -4.65 -20.17
C VAL A 574 -21.99 -4.50 -21.57
N THR A 575 -23.25 -4.09 -21.65
CA THR A 575 -23.96 -3.87 -22.92
C THR A 575 -23.80 -2.42 -23.37
N ILE A 576 -22.83 -2.18 -24.25
CA ILE A 576 -22.49 -0.85 -24.76
C ILE A 576 -23.56 -0.38 -25.75
N THR A 577 -24.07 0.84 -25.57
CA THR A 577 -25.20 1.41 -26.32
C THR A 577 -24.80 2.34 -27.46
N ASN A 578 -23.62 2.97 -27.38
CA ASN A 578 -23.09 3.85 -28.42
C ASN A 578 -21.54 3.86 -28.40
N SER A 579 -20.91 4.52 -29.37
CA SER A 579 -19.46 4.60 -29.52
C SER A 579 -18.74 5.60 -28.58
N ALA A 580 -19.30 5.93 -27.42
CA ALA A 580 -18.56 6.66 -26.38
C ALA A 580 -17.37 5.82 -25.87
N PRO A 581 -16.29 6.45 -25.37
CA PRO A 581 -15.14 5.72 -24.81
C PRO A 581 -15.54 4.80 -23.65
N LEU A 582 -14.86 3.66 -23.54
CA LEU A 582 -14.95 2.74 -22.40
C LEU A 582 -13.65 2.80 -21.60
N ALA A 583 -13.75 3.18 -20.33
CA ALA A 583 -12.67 3.13 -19.36
C ALA A 583 -13.00 2.08 -18.29
N VAL A 584 -12.08 1.17 -18.04
CA VAL A 584 -12.21 0.07 -17.09
C VAL A 584 -10.97 0.07 -16.21
N GLN A 585 -11.14 0.01 -14.90
CA GLN A 585 -10.07 0.14 -13.92
C GLN A 585 -10.19 -0.95 -12.84
N LEU A 586 -9.22 -1.84 -12.79
CA LEU A 586 -8.99 -2.80 -11.71
C LEU A 586 -7.98 -2.20 -10.72
N VAL A 587 -8.27 -2.36 -9.42
CA VAL A 587 -7.32 -2.10 -8.32
C VAL A 587 -7.46 -3.20 -7.29
N TRP A 588 -6.35 -3.62 -6.68
CA TRP A 588 -6.39 -4.46 -5.48
C TRP A 588 -5.45 -3.98 -4.39
N THR A 589 -5.89 -4.21 -3.15
CA THR A 589 -5.03 -4.19 -1.98
C THR A 589 -4.26 -5.51 -1.96
N ASP A 590 -2.94 -5.47 -2.19
CA ASP A 590 -2.07 -6.63 -2.30
C ASP A 590 -1.37 -6.97 -0.97
N TYR A 591 -0.96 -8.23 -0.80
CA TYR A 591 -0.24 -8.68 0.40
C TYR A 591 1.15 -8.02 0.43
N PRO A 592 1.66 -7.58 1.59
CA PRO A 592 2.96 -6.89 1.66
C PRO A 592 4.10 -7.69 1.04
N GLY A 593 4.89 -7.03 0.20
CA GLY A 593 6.08 -7.61 -0.41
C GLY A 593 7.16 -7.96 0.62
N THR A 594 8.13 -8.75 0.19
CA THR A 594 9.30 -9.08 1.03
C THR A 594 10.46 -8.18 0.68
N GLU A 595 11.07 -7.56 1.70
CA GLU A 595 12.30 -6.80 1.54
C GLU A 595 13.39 -7.65 0.86
N GLY A 596 14.11 -7.08 -0.11
CA GLY A 596 15.13 -7.78 -0.89
C GLY A 596 14.61 -8.66 -2.04
N ALA A 597 13.30 -8.72 -2.31
CA ALA A 597 12.77 -9.29 -3.56
C ALA A 597 13.06 -8.36 -4.76
N GLU A 598 13.18 -8.92 -5.98
CA GLU A 598 13.25 -8.11 -7.22
C GLU A 598 11.97 -7.27 -7.43
N ARG A 599 10.81 -7.83 -7.08
CA ARG A 599 9.50 -7.22 -7.26
C ARG A 599 8.72 -7.25 -5.96
N SER A 600 7.98 -6.17 -5.67
CA SER A 600 7.17 -6.08 -4.46
C SER A 600 5.80 -6.76 -4.57
N ILE A 601 5.26 -6.96 -5.78
CA ILE A 601 3.96 -7.62 -6.02
C ILE A 601 3.93 -9.07 -5.52
N VAL A 602 2.81 -9.48 -4.91
CA VAL A 602 2.63 -10.82 -4.32
C VAL A 602 1.44 -11.57 -4.91
N ASN A 603 0.29 -10.90 -5.06
CA ASN A 603 -0.86 -11.40 -5.82
C ASN A 603 -0.93 -10.69 -7.17
N ASP A 604 -0.96 -11.50 -8.22
CA ASP A 604 -0.89 -11.13 -9.62
C ASP A 604 -2.27 -11.32 -10.27
N LEU A 605 -2.97 -10.22 -10.58
CA LEU A 605 -4.35 -10.19 -11.08
C LEU A 605 -4.46 -9.49 -12.44
N ASP A 606 -4.93 -10.19 -13.48
CA ASP A 606 -5.13 -9.58 -14.81
C ASP A 606 -6.51 -8.95 -14.97
N LEU A 607 -6.57 -7.77 -15.57
CA LEU A 607 -7.73 -7.20 -16.24
C LEU A 607 -7.70 -7.54 -17.73
N VAL A 608 -8.76 -8.18 -18.21
CA VAL A 608 -9.00 -8.43 -19.63
C VAL A 608 -10.40 -7.97 -20.03
N VAL A 609 -10.48 -7.11 -21.03
CA VAL A 609 -11.74 -6.73 -21.67
C VAL A 609 -11.80 -7.38 -23.05
N SER A 610 -12.87 -8.08 -23.38
CA SER A 610 -13.11 -8.60 -24.74
C SER A 610 -14.44 -8.11 -25.30
N ASN A 611 -14.52 -7.99 -26.61
CA ASN A 611 -15.76 -7.76 -27.34
C ASN A 611 -16.48 -9.10 -27.57
N GLY A 612 -17.81 -9.15 -27.41
CA GLY A 612 -18.60 -10.37 -27.56
C GLY A 612 -18.89 -10.79 -29.01
N THR A 613 -18.70 -9.90 -29.98
CA THR A 613 -19.06 -10.10 -31.40
C THR A 613 -17.83 -10.20 -32.31
N THR A 614 -16.67 -9.73 -31.85
CA THR A 614 -15.42 -9.65 -32.62
C THR A 614 -14.26 -10.22 -31.80
N ALA A 615 -13.17 -10.61 -32.46
CA ALA A 615 -11.97 -11.12 -31.79
C ALA A 615 -11.14 -10.04 -31.06
N ALA A 616 -11.71 -8.87 -30.77
CA ALA A 616 -11.01 -7.77 -30.12
C ALA A 616 -10.87 -8.01 -28.61
N VAL A 617 -9.64 -7.93 -28.12
CA VAL A 617 -9.26 -8.08 -26.71
C VAL A 617 -8.32 -6.93 -26.34
N TRP A 618 -8.52 -6.40 -25.13
CA TRP A 618 -7.68 -5.37 -24.52
C TRP A 618 -7.25 -5.84 -23.12
N TYR A 619 -5.98 -5.68 -22.82
CA TYR A 619 -5.37 -6.08 -21.55
C TYR A 619 -5.04 -4.86 -20.71
N GLY A 620 -5.02 -5.03 -19.39
CA GLY A 620 -4.59 -3.99 -18.46
C GLY A 620 -3.23 -3.42 -18.84
N ASN A 621 -3.14 -2.10 -18.76
CA ASN A 621 -1.94 -1.30 -19.01
C ASN A 621 -1.37 -1.48 -20.43
N GLY A 622 -2.11 -2.12 -21.35
CA GLY A 622 -1.68 -2.43 -22.71
C GLY A 622 -0.75 -3.63 -22.83
N VAL A 623 -0.54 -4.40 -21.76
CA VAL A 623 0.41 -5.53 -21.74
C VAL A 623 -0.28 -6.81 -22.22
N ASP A 624 0.02 -7.26 -23.45
CA ASP A 624 -0.47 -8.55 -23.94
C ASP A 624 0.05 -9.68 -23.05
N GLY A 625 -0.86 -10.56 -22.62
CA GLY A 625 -0.57 -11.56 -21.59
C GLY A 625 -0.52 -11.05 -20.15
N GLY A 626 -0.90 -9.78 -19.86
CA GLY A 626 -1.14 -9.22 -18.52
C GLY A 626 0.05 -8.47 -17.87
N ASP A 627 -0.24 -7.47 -17.03
CA ASP A 627 0.79 -6.76 -16.25
C ASP A 627 1.32 -7.68 -15.12
N ARG A 628 2.61 -7.56 -14.78
CA ARG A 628 3.30 -8.44 -13.82
C ARG A 628 4.07 -7.67 -12.76
N ILE A 629 3.68 -6.41 -12.52
CA ILE A 629 4.29 -5.49 -11.55
C ILE A 629 3.26 -4.59 -10.85
N ASN A 630 2.23 -4.08 -11.53
CA ASN A 630 1.32 -3.06 -10.99
C ASN A 630 0.10 -3.67 -10.27
N THR A 631 -0.30 -3.10 -9.12
CA THR A 631 -1.57 -3.43 -8.41
C THR A 631 -2.77 -2.60 -8.88
N VAL A 632 -2.62 -1.97 -10.05
CA VAL A 632 -3.57 -1.07 -10.69
C VAL A 632 -3.49 -1.33 -12.20
N GLU A 633 -4.56 -1.89 -12.76
CA GLU A 633 -4.66 -2.17 -14.20
C GLU A 633 -5.80 -1.38 -14.83
N SER A 634 -5.56 -0.75 -15.98
CA SER A 634 -6.57 0.01 -16.73
C SER A 634 -6.67 -0.43 -18.18
N VAL A 635 -7.89 -0.43 -18.71
CA VAL A 635 -8.19 -0.53 -20.15
C VAL A 635 -8.97 0.73 -20.55
N ARG A 636 -8.42 1.52 -21.47
CA ARG A 636 -9.00 2.76 -21.98
C ARG A 636 -9.23 2.66 -23.49
N ILE A 637 -10.43 2.29 -23.91
CA ILE A 637 -10.80 2.12 -25.32
C ILE A 637 -11.39 3.43 -25.86
N PRO A 638 -10.77 4.08 -26.86
CA PRO A 638 -11.22 5.36 -27.38
C PRO A 638 -12.47 5.21 -28.28
N ALA A 639 -13.27 6.27 -28.38
CA ALA A 639 -14.52 6.30 -29.16
C ALA A 639 -14.41 5.73 -30.58
N ARG A 640 -13.31 6.03 -31.29
CA ARG A 640 -13.01 5.53 -32.66
C ARG A 640 -12.87 4.00 -32.77
N THR A 641 -12.77 3.30 -31.65
CA THR A 641 -12.58 1.84 -31.53
C THR A 641 -13.80 1.17 -30.87
N MET A 642 -14.72 1.96 -30.31
CA MET A 642 -15.93 1.45 -29.64
C MET A 642 -17.08 1.28 -30.63
N SER A 643 -17.77 0.15 -30.52
CA SER A 643 -19.04 -0.13 -31.19
C SER A 643 -20.09 -0.62 -30.19
N PRO A 644 -21.41 -0.41 -30.45
CA PRO A 644 -22.47 -1.00 -29.66
C PRO A 644 -22.39 -2.54 -29.67
N GLY A 645 -22.71 -3.17 -28.54
CA GLY A 645 -22.66 -4.62 -28.38
C GLY A 645 -22.30 -5.06 -26.97
N GLU A 646 -22.16 -6.37 -26.77
CA GLU A 646 -21.73 -6.94 -25.50
C GLU A 646 -20.21 -6.89 -25.37
N TYR A 647 -19.71 -6.50 -24.20
CA TYR A 647 -18.29 -6.58 -23.81
C TYR A 647 -18.19 -7.35 -22.48
N PHE A 648 -17.14 -8.15 -22.33
CA PHE A 648 -16.89 -8.94 -21.14
C PHE A 648 -15.65 -8.39 -20.43
N VAL A 649 -15.82 -7.89 -19.22
CA VAL A 649 -14.73 -7.43 -18.36
C VAL A 649 -14.41 -8.53 -17.36
N THR A 650 -13.21 -9.08 -17.44
CA THR A 650 -12.75 -10.23 -16.65
C THR A 650 -11.55 -9.85 -15.80
N VAL A 651 -11.63 -10.14 -14.51
CA VAL A 651 -10.51 -10.13 -13.56
C VAL A 651 -10.03 -11.58 -13.38
N LYS A 652 -8.76 -11.88 -13.59
CA LYS A 652 -8.19 -13.24 -13.45
C LYS A 652 -7.21 -13.30 -12.27
N GLY A 653 -7.28 -14.33 -11.44
CA GLY A 653 -6.28 -14.62 -10.42
C GLY A 653 -5.09 -15.40 -10.99
N THR A 654 -4.27 -14.76 -11.82
CA THR A 654 -3.25 -15.44 -12.64
C THR A 654 -2.08 -15.99 -11.81
N SER A 655 -1.64 -15.28 -10.76
CA SER A 655 -0.82 -15.88 -9.70
C SER A 655 -1.13 -15.30 -8.32
N VAL A 656 -2.09 -15.91 -7.63
CA VAL A 656 -2.52 -15.51 -6.28
C VAL A 656 -1.85 -16.40 -5.24
N ILE A 657 -1.06 -15.79 -4.36
CA ILE A 657 -0.37 -16.47 -3.27
C ILE A 657 -1.17 -16.39 -1.96
N TYR A 658 -1.79 -15.24 -1.68
CA TYR A 658 -2.70 -15.03 -0.55
C TYR A 658 -4.09 -14.75 -1.08
N ASP A 659 -5.03 -15.64 -0.83
CA ASP A 659 -6.39 -15.49 -1.35
C ASP A 659 -7.18 -14.40 -0.61
N SER A 660 -8.30 -13.97 -1.21
CA SER A 660 -9.21 -12.96 -0.66
C SER A 660 -9.89 -13.34 0.69
N THR A 661 -9.65 -14.55 1.22
CA THR A 661 -10.05 -14.95 2.58
C THR A 661 -8.92 -14.77 3.61
N GLU A 662 -7.67 -14.67 3.16
CA GLU A 662 -6.49 -14.32 3.98
C GLU A 662 -6.30 -12.80 4.13
N GLY A 663 -7.01 -11.99 3.34
CA GLY A 663 -7.10 -10.53 3.46
C GLY A 663 -7.22 -9.82 2.11
N GLY A 664 -6.97 -8.51 2.10
CA GLY A 664 -7.04 -7.68 0.91
C GLY A 664 -8.45 -7.55 0.32
N ALA A 665 -8.52 -6.84 -0.81
CA ALA A 665 -9.73 -6.72 -1.62
C ALA A 665 -9.36 -6.30 -3.04
N ALA A 666 -10.09 -6.80 -4.03
CA ALA A 666 -10.05 -6.30 -5.41
C ALA A 666 -11.35 -5.56 -5.73
N ALA A 667 -11.27 -4.52 -6.55
CA ALA A 667 -12.39 -3.69 -6.96
C ALA A 667 -12.27 -3.31 -8.44
N LEU A 668 -13.42 -3.10 -9.07
CA LEU A 668 -13.56 -2.75 -10.48
C LEU A 668 -14.42 -1.50 -10.61
N TYR A 669 -13.92 -0.52 -11.36
CA TYR A 669 -14.66 0.65 -11.82
C TYR A 669 -14.78 0.60 -13.34
N VAL A 670 -15.99 0.77 -13.87
CA VAL A 670 -16.26 0.80 -15.32
C VAL A 670 -17.05 2.07 -15.65
N ARG A 671 -16.59 2.83 -16.65
CA ARG A 671 -17.20 4.05 -17.15
C ARG A 671 -17.35 3.99 -18.68
N GLY A 672 -18.55 4.21 -19.18
CA GLY A 672 -18.87 4.22 -20.61
C GLY A 672 -20.37 4.28 -20.87
N ALA A 673 -20.80 4.36 -22.13
CA ALA A 673 -22.22 4.36 -22.46
C ALA A 673 -22.79 2.93 -22.50
N PHE A 674 -23.46 2.50 -21.43
CA PHE A 674 -24.12 1.19 -21.32
C PHE A 674 -25.50 1.26 -20.69
N SER A 675 -26.35 0.27 -20.99
CA SER A 675 -27.80 0.29 -20.74
C SER A 675 -28.25 -0.07 -19.33
N GLU A 676 -27.38 -0.65 -18.50
CA GLU A 676 -27.71 -1.08 -17.13
C GLU A 676 -27.06 -0.18 -16.09
N GLU A 677 -27.86 0.40 -15.19
CA GLU A 677 -27.31 0.94 -13.95
C GLU A 677 -27.07 -0.25 -12.99
N VAL A 678 -25.80 -0.46 -12.66
CA VAL A 678 -25.29 -1.26 -11.53
C VAL A 678 -25.66 -2.75 -11.50
N HIS A 679 -24.76 -3.61 -12.00
CA HIS A 679 -24.77 -5.05 -11.66
C HIS A 679 -24.22 -5.28 -10.23
N ASP A 680 -24.92 -4.73 -9.25
CA ASP A 680 -24.52 -4.60 -7.85
C ASP A 680 -24.40 -5.98 -7.16
N SER A 681 -23.17 -6.45 -6.94
CA SER A 681 -22.87 -7.83 -6.53
C SER A 681 -23.20 -8.18 -5.06
N TRP A 682 -23.88 -7.30 -4.32
CA TRP A 682 -24.07 -7.31 -2.86
C TRP A 682 -24.79 -8.50 -2.23
N LYS A 683 -25.29 -9.46 -3.01
CA LYS A 683 -26.19 -10.52 -2.55
C LYS A 683 -25.56 -11.57 -1.64
N ALA A 684 -24.26 -11.50 -1.34
CA ALA A 684 -23.55 -12.55 -0.59
C ALA A 684 -22.39 -12.10 0.33
N ASP A 685 -22.48 -10.97 1.04
CA ASP A 685 -21.82 -10.89 2.36
C ASP A 685 -22.53 -9.90 3.31
N MET A 686 -23.07 -10.40 4.42
CA MET A 686 -23.59 -9.61 5.55
C MET A 686 -22.64 -9.73 6.74
N ARG A 687 -21.48 -9.06 6.67
CA ARG A 687 -20.62 -8.85 7.86
C ARG A 687 -21.20 -7.73 8.73
N THR A 688 -22.36 -8.00 9.32
CA THR A 688 -23.07 -7.12 10.26
C THR A 688 -22.50 -7.17 11.67
N GLU A 689 -21.61 -8.12 11.98
CA GLU A 689 -20.86 -8.13 13.24
C GLU A 689 -19.72 -7.11 13.24
N PHE A 690 -20.04 -5.92 13.73
CA PHE A 690 -19.05 -4.97 14.24
C PHE A 690 -18.32 -5.61 15.42
N LYS A 691 -16.99 -5.75 15.32
CA LYS A 691 -16.11 -5.98 16.47
C LYS A 691 -15.05 -4.89 16.52
N VAL A 692 -14.67 -4.51 17.74
CA VAL A 692 -13.49 -3.69 18.01
C VAL A 692 -12.24 -4.57 17.82
N LYS A 693 -11.21 -4.03 17.14
CA LYS A 693 -10.11 -4.81 16.57
C LYS A 693 -8.80 -4.01 16.61
N SER A 694 -7.94 -4.30 17.58
CA SER A 694 -6.58 -3.77 17.61
C SER A 694 -5.68 -4.52 16.62
N TYR A 695 -4.66 -3.84 16.07
CA TYR A 695 -3.68 -4.46 15.18
C TYR A 695 -2.65 -5.25 15.98
N MET A 696 -2.31 -6.46 15.52
CA MET A 696 -1.10 -7.12 15.98
C MET A 696 -0.51 -8.00 14.87
N LEU A 697 0.79 -7.84 14.63
CA LEU A 697 1.59 -8.84 13.93
C LEU A 697 1.77 -10.03 14.88
N LEU A 698 0.89 -11.02 14.78
CA LEU A 698 0.98 -12.25 15.56
C LEU A 698 2.07 -13.13 14.98
N SER A 699 3.15 -13.25 15.75
CA SER A 699 4.15 -14.28 15.64
C SER A 699 3.55 -15.65 15.92
N SER A 700 3.59 -16.54 14.93
CA SER A 700 3.14 -17.93 15.10
C SER A 700 4.05 -18.88 14.34
N ASN A 701 4.04 -20.17 14.69
CA ASN A 701 4.77 -21.19 13.93
C ASN A 701 4.24 -21.36 12.49
N LYS A 702 3.07 -20.79 12.16
CA LYS A 702 2.53 -20.71 10.79
C LYS A 702 2.95 -19.43 10.05
N GLY A 703 3.96 -18.72 10.57
CA GLY A 703 4.46 -17.46 10.02
C GLY A 703 3.95 -16.23 10.75
N TYR A 704 4.41 -15.06 10.28
CA TYR A 704 3.80 -13.79 10.62
C TYR A 704 2.35 -13.75 10.14
N ARG A 705 1.42 -13.40 11.02
CA ARG A 705 0.01 -13.15 10.68
C ARG A 705 -0.39 -11.79 11.21
N TRP A 706 -0.59 -10.84 10.31
CA TRP A 706 -1.43 -9.67 10.59
C TRP A 706 -2.81 -10.20 10.99
N LYS A 707 -3.17 -10.06 12.27
CA LYS A 707 -4.45 -10.52 12.79
C LYS A 707 -5.09 -9.41 13.59
N TYR A 708 -6.39 -9.27 13.43
CA TYR A 708 -7.23 -8.59 14.40
C TYR A 708 -7.05 -9.25 15.78
N SER A 709 -6.58 -8.47 16.74
CA SER A 709 -6.74 -8.73 18.16
C SER A 709 -8.18 -8.34 18.52
N GLU A 710 -8.99 -9.29 19.00
CA GLU A 710 -10.33 -8.99 19.51
C GLU A 710 -10.20 -8.53 20.97
N THR A 711 -10.66 -7.31 21.24
CA THR A 711 -10.76 -6.66 22.55
C THR A 711 -12.05 -5.87 22.61
#